data_AF-G9MMA7-F1
#
_entry.id   AF-G9MMA7-F1
#
_cell.length_a   1.000
_cell.length_b   1.000
_cell.length_c   1.000
_cell.angle_alpha   90.00
_cell.angle_beta   90.00
_cell.angle_gamma   90.00
#
_symmetry.space_group_name_H-M   'P 1'
#
loop_
_entity.id
_entity.type
_entity.pdbx_description
1 polymer ?
#
loop_
_entity_poly.entity_id
_entity_poly.type
_entity_poly.pdbx_seq_one_letter_code
_entity_poly.pdbx_strand_id
1 'polypeptide(L)'
;LPRRPSQQGFHKTFGQGRSIKRDLIQGDSQRPSGDTASNLKRTRNIDRRDERSPVGQRDRLEGSSPTALGANRQRPPDNARPHPSSQSSKSSTSHVSSVPLKPVLDLIAERMTWFRARNEASKSHKRAMANQEQSHYRPSDYASSPELLATQQRQTLEEMRKAEKNLGEFDDRIAAAMQQLLQHMSEAWSKSPDASNASEDREASEAKMNTIQNTIQKEMEESFKKEATESQQLMKDLIGSQMAKLKEALTQENEQKLHSLQKTLAQEAEDRATSLRKTLMQDNEKRVAEMKDSINREHKARIIALENALSEEAKNKARIAALENAFKSQLTSLDDKIAMIDAELRMTISDQRILSESWINKAQLAEQLQQLSLSQDKKLGKLEAQVNLLPDHSPRIEELAEQICDHSKLIKDKEQMQDEANLRLDSLESTLTNFLEEGEEIKERVQKLSSTKPVSVSNDQILEVIKPEMAKNTKDTREMIMQIQHKLRPFLEQERHKRETLEEQVGDVARQITEIQKESATTKTDYSGLTEKLDGQTDEVKRLEESTNIRIGLIMDEFRSQMESVYIQVQTLNSWQTNFSTQGLYRDMVNHINRTIPEGPAAVPQIKLLKQQVSGIETRIAAWESTSNKKRKLVSGNARVVNGHQTD
;
A
#
# COMPACT_ATOMS: atom_id res chain seq x y z
N LEU A 1 -46.04 4.39 61.36
CA LEU A 1 -45.06 5.36 61.92
C LEU A 1 -43.83 4.58 62.37
N PRO A 2 -42.58 4.97 62.05
CA PRO A 2 -42.01 5.68 60.88
C PRO A 2 -40.95 4.79 60.17
N ARG A 3 -40.32 5.05 59.01
CA ARG A 3 -40.22 6.21 58.09
C ARG A 3 -39.83 5.69 56.69
N ARG A 4 -40.51 6.18 55.64
CA ARG A 4 -40.12 6.10 54.21
C ARG A 4 -39.07 7.18 53.89
N PRO A 5 -38.47 7.13 52.68
CA PRO A 5 -38.46 8.32 51.86
C PRO A 5 -39.05 8.07 50.46
N SER A 6 -39.83 9.06 50.02
CA SER A 6 -40.44 9.23 48.71
C SER A 6 -40.09 10.64 48.22
N GLN A 7 -39.72 10.78 46.95
CA GLN A 7 -39.80 11.99 46.09
C GLN A 7 -39.25 11.53 44.73
N GLN A 8 -40.00 11.34 43.65
CA GLN A 8 -40.97 12.18 42.94
C GLN A 8 -40.38 13.52 42.46
N GLY A 9 -40.09 13.56 41.17
CA GLY A 9 -39.75 14.76 40.40
C GLY A 9 -40.04 14.53 38.92
N PHE A 10 -41.29 14.75 38.52
CA PHE A 10 -41.73 14.90 37.13
C PHE A 10 -41.88 16.39 36.82
N HIS A 11 -41.23 16.88 35.76
CA HIS A 11 -41.68 18.01 34.94
C HIS A 11 -41.04 17.84 33.54
N LYS A 12 -41.86 17.59 32.50
CA LYS A 12 -42.29 18.57 31.46
C LYS A 12 -41.18 18.85 30.44
N THR A 13 -41.34 18.92 29.12
CA THR A 13 -42.44 18.77 28.13
C THR A 13 -41.83 19.13 26.75
N PHE A 14 -42.37 18.56 25.67
CA PHE A 14 -42.44 19.11 24.29
C PHE A 14 -41.16 19.42 23.48
N GLY A 15 -41.12 18.84 22.27
CA GLY A 15 -40.17 19.20 21.21
C GLY A 15 -40.41 18.46 19.89
N GLN A 16 -41.62 18.60 19.32
CA GLN A 16 -41.90 18.25 17.92
C GLN A 16 -41.26 19.26 16.96
N GLY A 17 -40.65 18.75 15.89
CA GLY A 17 -40.59 19.39 14.57
C GLY A 17 -39.42 20.32 14.32
N ARG A 18 -38.65 20.07 13.25
CA ARG A 18 -39.01 20.44 11.88
C ARG A 18 -37.93 20.01 10.91
N SER A 19 -38.40 19.40 9.82
CA SER A 19 -37.73 19.37 8.52
C SER A 19 -37.31 20.76 8.09
N ILE A 20 -36.06 20.93 7.65
CA ILE A 20 -35.68 22.00 6.74
C ILE A 20 -34.90 21.38 5.60
N LYS A 21 -35.63 21.14 4.49
CA LYS A 21 -35.11 21.20 3.14
C LYS A 21 -34.58 22.61 2.90
N ARG A 22 -33.37 22.74 2.35
CA ARG A 22 -33.03 23.83 1.44
C ARG A 22 -32.20 23.26 0.30
N ASP A 23 -32.88 23.04 -0.80
CA ASP A 23 -32.33 23.32 -2.11
C ASP A 23 -32.15 24.84 -2.28
N LEU A 24 -31.27 25.18 -3.23
CA LEU A 24 -31.38 26.27 -4.20
C LEU A 24 -30.25 27.35 -4.19
N ILE A 25 -29.77 27.59 -5.43
CA ILE A 25 -29.08 28.78 -5.99
C ILE A 25 -27.53 28.66 -5.96
N GLN A 26 -26.84 28.22 -7.03
CA GLN A 26 -26.60 28.87 -8.34
C GLN A 26 -25.74 30.15 -8.22
N GLY A 27 -24.53 30.13 -8.79
CA GLY A 27 -23.65 31.30 -8.81
C GLY A 27 -22.30 31.04 -9.45
N ASP A 28 -22.28 31.05 -10.79
CA ASP A 28 -21.12 31.39 -11.60
C ASP A 28 -20.35 32.58 -10.99
N SER A 29 -19.02 32.53 -11.00
CA SER A 29 -18.18 33.63 -11.50
C SER A 29 -16.69 33.27 -11.52
N GLN A 30 -16.05 33.87 -12.52
CA GLN A 30 -14.73 33.64 -13.05
C GLN A 30 -13.57 34.03 -12.12
N ARG A 31 -12.38 33.51 -12.45
CA ARG A 31 -11.02 33.92 -12.03
C ARG A 31 -10.74 35.42 -12.34
N PRO A 32 -9.53 36.02 -12.14
CA PRO A 32 -8.24 35.55 -11.58
C PRO A 32 -7.50 36.56 -10.66
N SER A 33 -6.24 36.27 -10.34
CA SER A 33 -5.18 37.14 -9.76
C SER A 33 -5.16 37.14 -8.23
N GLY A 34 -4.04 37.09 -7.52
CA GLY A 34 -2.63 37.23 -7.85
C GLY A 34 -1.90 37.46 -6.50
N ASP A 35 -0.64 37.07 -6.45
CA ASP A 35 0.36 37.25 -5.40
C ASP A 35 0.02 38.10 -4.16
N THR A 36 0.27 37.54 -2.98
CA THR A 36 1.13 38.20 -1.97
C THR A 36 1.66 37.20 -0.95
N ALA A 37 2.98 37.15 -0.88
CA ALA A 37 3.74 36.41 0.11
C ALA A 37 3.64 37.08 1.49
N SER A 38 3.59 36.27 2.55
CA SER A 38 4.09 36.68 3.87
C SER A 38 4.65 35.48 4.64
N ASN A 39 5.98 35.42 4.66
CA ASN A 39 6.84 35.02 5.76
C ASN A 39 6.19 34.25 6.93
N LEU A 40 6.56 32.97 7.07
CA LEU A 40 6.70 32.36 8.39
C LEU A 40 7.96 31.49 8.43
N LYS A 41 8.97 32.06 9.09
CA LYS A 41 10.12 31.36 9.65
C LYS A 41 9.60 30.23 10.53
N ARG A 42 9.93 28.97 10.22
CA ARG A 42 9.98 27.91 11.24
C ARG A 42 11.24 27.08 11.07
N THR A 43 12.02 27.17 12.13
CA THR A 43 13.29 26.56 12.45
C THR A 43 13.32 25.06 12.17
N ARG A 44 14.34 24.63 11.41
CA ARG A 44 14.79 23.24 11.32
C ARG A 44 15.45 22.86 12.66
N ASN A 45 14.91 21.86 13.35
CA ASN A 45 15.69 21.04 14.26
C ASN A 45 16.02 19.74 13.51
N ILE A 46 17.27 19.65 13.05
CA ILE A 46 17.86 18.40 12.58
C ILE A 46 18.43 17.73 13.83
N ASP A 47 17.68 16.78 14.38
CA ASP A 47 18.13 15.89 15.44
C ASP A 47 19.02 14.82 14.78
N ARG A 48 20.35 15.05 14.80
CA ARG A 48 21.35 14.04 14.42
C ARG A 48 21.57 13.15 15.63
N ARG A 49 20.94 11.97 15.63
CA ARG A 49 21.37 10.88 16.49
C ARG A 49 22.68 10.28 15.98
N ASP A 50 23.64 10.27 16.88
CA ASP A 50 24.81 9.41 16.86
C ASP A 50 24.43 7.95 16.59
N GLU A 51 24.88 7.42 15.45
CA GLU A 51 25.14 6.00 15.30
C GLU A 51 26.62 5.83 14.96
N ARG A 52 27.42 5.78 16.02
CA ARG A 52 28.67 5.03 16.03
C ARG A 52 28.33 3.57 15.79
N SER A 53 28.74 3.02 14.66
CA SER A 53 28.77 1.56 14.48
C SER A 53 30.21 1.06 14.65
N PRO A 54 30.41 -0.09 15.31
CA PRO A 54 31.70 -0.45 15.87
C PRO A 54 32.63 -1.09 14.83
N VAL A 55 33.90 -0.82 15.03
CA VAL A 55 35.03 -1.57 14.48
C VAL A 55 34.89 -3.04 14.88
N GLY A 56 34.46 -3.87 13.93
CA GLY A 56 34.41 -5.32 14.06
C GLY A 56 35.38 -5.95 13.06
N GLN A 57 36.41 -6.59 13.61
CA GLN A 57 37.43 -7.38 12.93
C GLN A 57 36.85 -8.26 11.80
N ARG A 58 37.54 -8.29 10.65
CA ARG A 58 37.48 -9.44 9.76
C ARG A 58 38.88 -9.94 9.48
N ASP A 59 39.10 -11.13 10.00
CA ASP A 59 40.23 -11.98 9.75
C ASP A 59 40.47 -12.19 8.26
N ARG A 60 41.77 -12.19 7.95
CA ARG A 60 42.36 -12.70 6.72
C ARG A 60 41.89 -14.14 6.48
N LEU A 61 41.42 -14.41 5.27
CA LEU A 61 41.62 -15.70 4.63
C LEU A 61 41.84 -15.48 3.13
N GLU A 62 42.95 -16.04 2.69
CA GLU A 62 43.52 -16.01 1.36
C GLU A 62 42.59 -16.64 0.32
N GLY A 63 42.60 -16.11 -0.90
CA GLY A 63 41.79 -16.61 -2.00
C GLY A 63 42.15 -15.93 -3.31
N SER A 64 43.27 -16.36 -3.88
CA SER A 64 43.91 -15.98 -5.14
C SER A 64 42.98 -15.82 -6.36
N SER A 65 43.26 -14.80 -7.19
CA SER A 65 43.39 -14.91 -8.67
C SER A 65 43.62 -13.53 -9.34
N PRO A 66 44.20 -13.48 -10.56
CA PRO A 66 45.33 -12.61 -10.84
C PRO A 66 44.93 -11.31 -11.54
N THR A 67 45.51 -10.19 -11.09
CA THR A 67 45.57 -8.95 -11.87
C THR A 67 46.93 -8.92 -12.57
N ALA A 68 46.91 -9.06 -13.89
CA ALA A 68 48.10 -8.88 -14.71
C ALA A 68 48.61 -7.45 -14.54
N LEU A 69 49.82 -7.33 -13.98
CA LEU A 69 50.62 -6.11 -14.01
C LEU A 69 50.98 -5.82 -15.48
N GLY A 70 50.18 -4.97 -16.12
CA GLY A 70 50.57 -4.28 -17.33
C GLY A 70 51.72 -3.32 -17.00
N ALA A 71 52.94 -3.80 -17.19
CA ALA A 71 54.16 -3.02 -17.09
C ALA A 71 54.04 -1.77 -17.98
N ASN A 72 53.93 -0.62 -17.32
CA ASN A 72 54.00 0.69 -17.94
C ASN A 72 55.44 0.87 -18.45
N ARG A 73 55.71 0.40 -19.67
CA ARG A 73 56.95 0.68 -20.40
C ARG A 73 56.97 2.17 -20.69
N GLN A 74 57.64 2.93 -19.83
CA GLN A 74 58.17 4.24 -20.17
C GLN A 74 59.00 4.07 -21.45
N ARG A 75 58.47 4.57 -22.55
CA ARG A 75 59.22 4.72 -23.81
C ARG A 75 60.14 5.93 -23.61
N PRO A 76 61.46 5.79 -23.71
CA PRO A 76 62.35 6.94 -23.73
C PRO A 76 62.11 7.73 -25.03
N PRO A 77 62.31 9.06 -25.04
CA PRO A 77 62.33 9.79 -26.29
C PRO A 77 63.63 9.45 -27.03
N ASP A 78 63.53 8.62 -28.07
CA ASP A 78 64.60 8.43 -29.04
C ASP A 78 64.84 9.75 -29.79
N ASN A 79 65.75 10.56 -29.25
CA ASN A 79 66.43 11.62 -29.99
C ASN A 79 67.40 10.97 -30.99
N ALA A 80 66.88 10.58 -32.16
CA ALA A 80 67.71 10.28 -33.31
C ALA A 80 68.28 11.59 -33.87
N ARG A 81 69.56 11.86 -33.53
CA ARG A 81 70.40 12.80 -34.28
C ARG A 81 70.35 12.45 -35.78
N PRO A 82 70.13 13.41 -36.68
CA PRO A 82 70.47 13.19 -38.08
C PRO A 82 72.00 13.21 -38.20
N HIS A 83 72.58 12.07 -38.60
CA HIS A 83 73.95 12.00 -39.08
C HIS A 83 74.11 12.87 -40.35
N PRO A 84 75.21 13.64 -40.48
CA PRO A 84 75.53 14.33 -41.71
C PRO A 84 76.14 13.32 -42.69
N SER A 85 75.33 12.89 -43.65
CA SER A 85 75.78 12.04 -44.76
C SER A 85 75.39 12.74 -46.05
N SER A 86 76.32 13.46 -46.67
CA SER A 86 76.86 13.08 -47.98
C SER A 86 77.82 14.15 -48.50
N GLN A 87 78.93 13.63 -49.04
CA GLN A 87 79.98 14.34 -49.73
C GLN A 87 79.40 15.16 -50.89
N SER A 88 79.60 16.48 -50.88
CA SER A 88 79.50 17.28 -52.09
C SER A 88 80.83 17.19 -52.85
N SER A 89 80.76 16.68 -54.07
CA SER A 89 81.80 16.72 -55.08
C SER A 89 82.33 18.14 -55.27
N LYS A 90 83.66 18.27 -55.24
CA LYS A 90 84.39 19.43 -55.74
C LYS A 90 84.17 19.50 -57.25
N SER A 91 83.50 20.54 -57.74
CA SER A 91 83.55 20.93 -59.15
C SER A 91 84.24 22.28 -59.29
N SER A 92 85.09 22.33 -60.31
CA SER A 92 85.97 23.40 -60.71
C SER A 92 85.27 24.72 -61.00
N THR A 93 85.86 25.79 -60.45
CA THR A 93 86.17 27.08 -61.09
C THR A 93 85.46 27.43 -62.40
N SER A 94 84.55 28.40 -62.32
CA SER A 94 84.53 29.54 -63.25
C SER A 94 84.10 30.80 -62.49
N HIS A 95 85.03 31.76 -62.37
CA HIS A 95 84.77 33.07 -61.79
C HIS A 95 83.91 33.88 -62.77
N VAL A 96 82.59 33.70 -62.69
CA VAL A 96 81.62 34.74 -63.06
C VAL A 96 81.01 35.19 -61.74
N SER A 97 81.05 36.48 -61.47
CA SER A 97 80.53 37.13 -60.25
C SER A 97 79.01 36.88 -60.11
N SER A 98 78.65 35.68 -59.67
CA SER A 98 77.28 35.29 -59.38
C SER A 98 76.90 35.86 -58.03
N VAL A 99 75.95 36.79 -58.04
CA VAL A 99 75.32 37.28 -56.82
C VAL A 99 74.75 36.05 -56.10
N PRO A 100 75.14 35.79 -54.84
CA PRO A 100 74.76 34.54 -54.19
C PRO A 100 73.26 34.56 -53.94
N LEU A 101 72.51 33.66 -54.61
CA LEU A 101 71.08 33.42 -54.35
C LEU A 101 70.84 32.77 -52.97
N LYS A 102 71.91 32.26 -52.36
CA LYS A 102 71.90 31.49 -51.11
C LYS A 102 71.23 32.21 -49.93
N PRO A 103 71.47 33.50 -49.64
CA PRO A 103 70.82 34.19 -48.53
C PRO A 103 69.29 34.27 -48.68
N VAL A 104 68.78 34.40 -49.91
CA VAL A 104 67.33 34.40 -50.17
C VAL A 104 66.75 33.00 -49.91
N LEU A 105 67.44 31.94 -50.35
CA LEU A 105 67.01 30.56 -50.12
C LEU A 105 67.02 30.18 -48.63
N ASP A 106 68.04 30.62 -47.88
CA ASP A 106 68.12 30.38 -46.44
C ASP A 106 66.97 31.09 -45.69
N LEU A 107 66.65 32.33 -46.04
CA LEU A 107 65.49 33.06 -45.50
C LEU A 107 64.15 32.39 -45.84
N ILE A 108 64.00 31.85 -47.06
CA ILE A 108 62.80 31.09 -47.45
C ILE A 108 62.68 29.80 -46.62
N ALA A 109 63.79 29.10 -46.37
CA ALA A 109 63.79 27.90 -45.54
C ALA A 109 63.41 28.20 -44.08
N GLU A 110 63.90 29.30 -43.51
CA GLU A 110 63.54 29.76 -42.16
C GLU A 110 62.05 30.17 -42.08
N ARG A 111 61.56 30.90 -43.09
CA ARG A 111 60.13 31.22 -43.23
C ARG A 111 59.25 29.97 -43.24
N MET A 112 59.64 28.93 -43.99
CA MET A 112 58.90 27.67 -44.05
C MET A 112 58.89 26.92 -42.71
N THR A 113 59.88 27.14 -41.86
CA THR A 113 59.94 26.58 -40.50
C THR A 113 58.92 27.28 -39.59
N TRP A 114 58.85 28.62 -39.63
CA TRP A 114 57.83 29.37 -38.88
C TRP A 114 56.41 29.14 -39.38
N PHE A 115 56.23 28.92 -40.68
CA PHE A 115 54.94 28.53 -41.24
C PHE A 115 54.46 27.18 -40.68
N ARG A 116 55.36 26.19 -40.55
CA ARG A 116 55.05 24.92 -39.90
C ARG A 116 54.67 25.10 -38.43
N ALA A 117 55.44 25.89 -37.68
CA ALA A 117 55.15 26.20 -36.27
C ALA A 117 53.77 26.86 -36.09
N ARG A 118 53.41 27.83 -36.95
CA ARG A 118 52.08 28.47 -36.96
C ARG A 118 50.97 27.43 -37.18
N ASN A 119 51.13 26.55 -38.16
CA ASN A 119 50.13 25.53 -38.47
C ASN A 119 49.96 24.51 -37.34
N GLU A 120 51.06 24.13 -36.66
CA GLU A 120 51.00 23.25 -35.50
C GLU A 120 50.29 23.90 -34.32
N ALA A 121 50.61 25.16 -34.00
CA ALA A 121 49.92 25.93 -32.96
C ALA A 121 48.41 26.07 -33.26
N SER A 122 48.04 26.34 -34.52
CA SER A 122 46.64 26.39 -34.96
C SER A 122 45.91 25.05 -34.81
N LYS A 123 46.56 23.93 -35.19
CA LYS A 123 46.01 22.58 -34.98
C LYS A 123 45.88 22.24 -33.50
N SER A 124 46.82 22.68 -32.66
CA SER A 124 46.76 22.50 -31.21
C SER A 124 45.57 23.27 -30.62
N HIS A 125 45.39 24.52 -31.01
CA HIS A 125 44.28 25.37 -30.59
C HIS A 125 42.91 24.78 -30.97
N LYS A 126 42.73 24.32 -32.23
CA LYS A 126 41.50 23.66 -32.67
C LYS A 126 41.19 22.39 -31.88
N ARG A 127 42.22 21.57 -31.57
CA ARG A 127 42.05 20.37 -30.74
C ARG A 127 41.66 20.72 -29.31
N ALA A 128 42.24 21.76 -28.73
CA ALA A 128 41.87 22.23 -27.40
C ALA A 128 40.40 22.70 -27.34
N MET A 129 39.93 23.44 -28.36
CA MET A 129 38.52 23.85 -28.48
C MET A 129 37.58 22.65 -28.65
N ALA A 130 37.89 21.71 -29.54
CA ALA A 130 37.08 20.52 -29.75
C ALA A 130 36.99 19.64 -28.49
N ASN A 131 38.09 19.50 -27.75
CA ASN A 131 38.10 18.78 -26.48
C ASN A 131 37.24 19.48 -25.41
N GLN A 132 37.25 20.82 -25.38
CA GLN A 132 36.38 21.59 -24.49
C GLN A 132 34.90 21.39 -24.84
N GLU A 133 34.54 21.39 -26.13
CA GLU A 133 33.16 21.18 -26.59
C GLU A 133 32.67 19.75 -26.32
N GLN A 134 33.54 18.74 -26.47
CA GLN A 134 33.21 17.33 -26.22
C GLN A 134 33.17 16.98 -24.73
N SER A 135 33.88 17.72 -23.89
CA SER A 135 33.85 17.50 -22.46
C SER A 135 32.52 18.02 -21.87
N HIS A 136 31.53 17.14 -21.72
CA HIS A 136 30.31 17.39 -20.93
C HIS A 136 30.56 17.50 -19.41
N TYR A 137 31.81 17.72 -19.00
CA TYR A 137 32.15 17.93 -17.60
C TYR A 137 31.45 19.19 -17.12
N ARG A 138 30.61 19.04 -16.09
CA ARG A 138 30.08 20.20 -15.40
C ARG A 138 31.29 20.96 -14.84
N PRO A 139 31.38 22.29 -15.04
CA PRO A 139 32.42 23.12 -14.45
C PRO A 139 32.55 22.98 -12.90
N SER A 140 31.62 22.28 -12.24
CA SER A 140 31.61 22.01 -10.80
C SER A 140 32.58 20.94 -10.32
N ASP A 141 33.07 20.04 -11.18
CA ASP A 141 33.71 18.81 -10.69
C ASP A 141 35.19 19.00 -10.32
N TYR A 142 35.82 20.06 -10.83
CA TYR A 142 37.15 20.52 -10.41
C TYR A 142 37.23 22.04 -10.48
N ALA A 143 37.32 22.70 -9.31
CA ALA A 143 37.36 24.16 -9.21
C ALA A 143 38.51 24.82 -9.99
N SER A 144 39.58 24.08 -10.32
CA SER A 144 40.74 24.55 -11.09
C SER A 144 40.69 24.25 -12.60
N SER A 145 39.70 23.49 -13.08
CA SER A 145 39.61 23.07 -14.49
C SER A 145 39.40 24.23 -15.48
N PRO A 146 38.53 25.23 -15.21
CA PRO A 146 38.33 26.35 -16.13
C PRO A 146 39.59 27.22 -16.29
N GLU A 147 40.35 27.41 -15.21
CA GLU A 147 41.55 28.24 -15.20
C GLU A 147 42.72 27.57 -15.95
N LEU A 148 42.87 26.25 -15.79
CA LEU A 148 43.85 25.48 -16.55
C LEU A 148 43.57 25.53 -18.06
N LEU A 149 42.30 25.34 -18.47
CA LEU A 149 41.88 25.41 -19.86
C LEU A 149 42.08 26.81 -20.45
N ALA A 150 41.72 27.85 -19.71
CA ALA A 150 41.93 29.24 -20.13
C ALA A 150 43.43 29.56 -20.29
N THR A 151 44.28 29.03 -19.42
CA THR A 151 45.74 29.21 -19.50
C THR A 151 46.32 28.50 -20.73
N GLN A 152 45.87 27.27 -21.01
CA GLN A 152 46.28 26.51 -22.19
C GLN A 152 45.83 27.19 -23.50
N GLN A 153 44.61 27.72 -23.55
CA GLN A 153 44.11 28.49 -24.70
C GLN A 153 44.92 29.76 -24.91
N ARG A 154 45.22 30.50 -23.83
CA ARG A 154 46.03 31.72 -23.90
C ARG A 154 47.44 31.41 -24.42
N GLN A 155 48.07 30.33 -23.97
CA GLN A 155 49.40 29.92 -24.43
C GLN A 155 49.41 29.58 -25.93
N THR A 156 48.46 28.78 -26.40
CA THR A 156 48.39 28.39 -27.83
C THR A 156 48.14 29.58 -28.76
N LEU A 157 47.32 30.55 -28.32
CA LEU A 157 47.11 31.80 -29.06
C LEU A 157 48.39 32.66 -29.12
N GLU A 158 49.15 32.70 -28.03
CA GLU A 158 50.39 33.47 -27.99
C GLU A 158 51.48 32.85 -28.89
N GLU A 159 51.58 31.52 -28.92
CA GLU A 159 52.46 30.80 -29.86
C GLU A 159 52.07 31.07 -31.32
N MET A 160 50.77 31.11 -31.63
CA MET A 160 50.29 31.50 -32.97
C MET A 160 50.71 32.93 -33.33
N ARG A 161 50.47 33.91 -32.45
CA ARG A 161 50.87 35.32 -32.70
C ARG A 161 52.38 35.47 -32.88
N LYS A 162 53.17 34.77 -32.07
CA LYS A 162 54.63 34.79 -32.18
C LYS A 162 55.09 34.26 -33.54
N ALA A 163 54.51 33.17 -34.02
CA ALA A 163 54.82 32.63 -35.34
C ALA A 163 54.38 33.56 -36.48
N GLU A 164 53.23 34.23 -36.35
CA GLU A 164 52.76 35.24 -37.31
C GLU A 164 53.70 36.46 -37.38
N LYS A 165 54.13 36.96 -36.22
CA LYS A 165 55.10 38.07 -36.16
C LYS A 165 56.40 37.72 -36.88
N ASN A 166 56.95 36.54 -36.60
CA ASN A 166 58.19 36.09 -37.24
C ASN A 166 58.02 35.91 -38.75
N LEU A 167 56.87 35.41 -39.22
CA LEU A 167 56.58 35.32 -40.66
C LEU A 167 56.63 36.69 -41.35
N GLY A 168 56.05 37.73 -40.73
CA GLY A 168 56.13 39.10 -41.23
C GLY A 168 57.58 39.60 -41.30
N GLU A 169 58.36 39.41 -40.23
CA GLU A 169 59.78 39.79 -40.22
C GLU A 169 60.61 39.08 -41.30
N PHE A 170 60.30 37.82 -41.61
CA PHE A 170 60.97 37.08 -42.68
C PHE A 170 60.52 37.53 -44.08
N ASP A 171 59.24 37.84 -44.26
CA ASP A 171 58.73 38.38 -45.53
C ASP A 171 59.44 39.71 -45.87
N ASP A 172 59.62 40.59 -44.88
CA ASP A 172 60.35 41.85 -45.03
C ASP A 172 61.84 41.62 -45.39
N ARG A 173 62.50 40.65 -44.73
CA ARG A 173 63.90 40.30 -45.03
C ARG A 173 64.09 39.68 -46.42
N ILE A 174 63.17 38.82 -46.84
CA ILE A 174 63.18 38.22 -48.18
C ILE A 174 63.00 39.31 -49.23
N ALA A 175 62.04 40.23 -49.02
CA ALA A 175 61.83 41.36 -49.92
C ALA A 175 63.10 42.22 -50.06
N ALA A 176 63.74 42.57 -48.94
CA ALA A 176 65.00 43.32 -48.94
C ALA A 176 66.13 42.58 -49.67
N ALA A 177 66.28 41.28 -49.43
CA ALA A 177 67.32 40.46 -50.08
C ALA A 177 67.07 40.31 -51.60
N MET A 178 65.81 40.15 -52.02
CA MET A 178 65.45 40.12 -53.44
C MET A 178 65.71 41.46 -54.13
N GLN A 179 65.45 42.58 -53.44
CA GLN A 179 65.72 43.90 -53.99
C GLN A 179 67.23 44.12 -54.24
N GLN A 180 68.09 43.66 -53.34
CA GLN A 180 69.55 43.71 -53.52
C GLN A 180 70.01 42.85 -54.71
N LEU A 181 69.42 41.65 -54.88
CA LEU A 181 69.70 40.78 -56.02
C LEU A 181 69.34 41.44 -57.36
N LEU A 182 68.14 42.03 -57.44
CA LEU A 182 67.67 42.75 -58.62
C LEU A 182 68.56 43.97 -58.94
N GLN A 183 68.98 44.70 -57.91
CA GLN A 183 69.88 45.84 -58.08
C GLN A 183 71.25 45.42 -58.64
N HIS A 184 71.85 44.35 -58.10
CA HIS A 184 73.10 43.82 -58.64
C HIS A 184 72.97 43.31 -60.09
N MET A 185 71.86 42.67 -60.45
CA MET A 185 71.62 42.24 -61.83
C MET A 185 71.53 43.44 -62.79
N SER A 186 70.84 44.52 -62.37
CA SER A 186 70.73 45.74 -63.17
C SER A 186 72.09 46.44 -63.37
N GLU A 187 72.95 46.44 -62.34
CA GLU A 187 74.29 47.00 -62.41
C GLU A 187 75.25 46.16 -63.27
N ALA A 188 75.09 44.82 -63.27
CA ALA A 188 75.87 43.91 -64.10
C ALA A 188 75.53 44.05 -65.60
N TRP A 189 74.27 44.33 -65.94
CA TRP A 189 73.85 44.54 -67.34
C TRP A 189 74.23 45.91 -67.91
N SER A 190 74.58 46.87 -67.06
CA SER A 190 74.91 48.25 -67.46
C SER A 190 76.38 48.44 -67.86
N LYS A 191 77.23 47.39 -67.82
CA LYS A 191 78.67 47.44 -68.11
C LYS A 191 79.07 46.47 -69.23
N SER A 192 78.69 46.76 -70.47
CA SER A 192 79.26 46.14 -71.67
C SER A 192 79.93 47.22 -72.52
N PRO A 193 81.27 47.25 -72.64
CA PRO A 193 81.98 48.26 -73.42
C PRO A 193 82.25 47.79 -74.86
N ASP A 194 81.90 48.66 -75.80
CA ASP A 194 82.50 48.94 -77.10
C ASP A 194 83.04 47.80 -77.99
N ALA A 195 82.37 47.59 -79.12
CA ALA A 195 83.03 47.30 -80.39
C ALA A 195 82.13 47.68 -81.58
N SER A 196 82.43 48.81 -82.24
CA SER A 196 81.96 49.08 -83.60
C SER A 196 83.13 49.59 -84.44
N ASN A 197 83.49 48.84 -85.50
CA ASN A 197 83.96 49.35 -86.80
C ASN A 197 84.27 48.15 -87.71
N ALA A 198 83.36 47.83 -88.62
CA ALA A 198 83.63 47.24 -89.94
C ALA A 198 82.28 47.10 -90.66
N SER A 199 82.02 48.09 -91.50
CA SER A 199 80.84 48.32 -92.32
C SER A 199 81.07 47.70 -93.69
N GLU A 200 80.04 47.03 -94.21
CA GLU A 200 79.81 46.64 -95.62
C GLU A 200 79.94 45.16 -96.05
N ASP A 201 80.57 44.25 -95.29
CA ASP A 201 80.35 42.79 -95.47
C ASP A 201 79.32 42.22 -94.47
N ARG A 202 78.63 43.15 -93.82
CA ARG A 202 77.70 42.96 -92.71
C ARG A 202 76.28 42.67 -93.20
N GLU A 203 75.82 43.16 -94.35
CA GLU A 203 74.42 42.95 -94.77
C GLU A 203 74.13 41.53 -95.30
N ALA A 204 75.06 40.90 -96.01
CA ALA A 204 74.88 39.52 -96.49
C ALA A 204 75.13 38.47 -95.40
N SER A 205 76.06 38.77 -94.46
CA SER A 205 76.29 37.97 -93.27
C SER A 205 75.23 38.22 -92.20
N GLU A 206 74.69 39.43 -92.03
CA GLU A 206 73.50 39.72 -91.19
C GLU A 206 72.25 39.13 -91.81
N ALA A 207 72.05 39.10 -93.12
CA ALA A 207 70.88 38.42 -93.69
C ALA A 207 70.94 36.90 -93.44
N LYS A 208 72.11 36.27 -93.59
CA LYS A 208 72.30 34.84 -93.25
C LYS A 208 72.28 34.58 -91.75
N MET A 209 72.88 35.45 -90.95
CA MET A 209 72.89 35.36 -89.49
C MET A 209 71.50 35.64 -88.93
N ASN A 210 70.73 36.58 -89.49
CA ASN A 210 69.32 36.82 -89.17
C ASN A 210 68.46 35.64 -89.62
N THR A 211 68.75 34.99 -90.74
CA THR A 211 68.02 33.79 -91.16
C THR A 211 68.30 32.62 -90.20
N ILE A 212 69.57 32.41 -89.83
CA ILE A 212 69.97 31.39 -88.85
C ILE A 212 69.41 31.71 -87.46
N GLN A 213 69.49 32.97 -87.03
CA GLN A 213 68.94 33.47 -85.77
C GLN A 213 67.43 33.33 -85.73
N ASN A 214 66.71 33.68 -86.81
CA ASN A 214 65.27 33.49 -86.90
C ASN A 214 64.88 32.02 -86.92
N THR A 215 65.68 31.15 -87.55
CA THR A 215 65.43 29.70 -87.56
C THR A 215 65.67 29.09 -86.19
N ILE A 216 66.78 29.43 -85.53
CA ILE A 216 67.10 29.00 -84.17
C ILE A 216 66.08 29.57 -83.17
N GLN A 217 65.68 30.83 -83.31
CA GLN A 217 64.66 31.46 -82.46
C GLN A 217 63.30 30.79 -82.65
N LYS A 218 62.92 30.45 -83.89
CA LYS A 218 61.68 29.73 -84.19
C LYS A 218 61.71 28.30 -83.66
N GLU A 219 62.80 27.56 -83.85
CA GLU A 219 62.98 26.21 -83.31
C GLU A 219 63.04 26.21 -81.77
N MET A 220 63.67 27.22 -81.16
CA MET A 220 63.64 27.42 -79.71
C MET A 220 62.25 27.79 -79.22
N GLU A 221 61.51 28.66 -79.91
CA GLU A 221 60.12 28.95 -79.54
C GLU A 221 59.20 27.75 -79.71
N GLU A 222 59.34 26.97 -80.79
CA GLU A 222 58.53 25.79 -81.04
C GLU A 222 58.87 24.66 -80.07
N SER A 223 60.16 24.44 -79.78
CA SER A 223 60.59 23.48 -78.75
C SER A 223 60.15 23.92 -77.36
N PHE A 224 60.27 25.20 -77.02
CA PHE A 224 59.82 25.73 -75.74
C PHE A 224 58.29 25.68 -75.60
N LYS A 225 57.53 26.01 -76.65
CA LYS A 225 56.06 25.85 -76.65
C LYS A 225 55.67 24.39 -76.47
N LYS A 226 56.33 23.48 -77.19
CA LYS A 226 56.11 22.04 -77.08
C LYS A 226 56.42 21.55 -75.67
N GLU A 227 57.60 21.84 -75.14
CA GLU A 227 58.02 21.47 -73.78
C GLU A 227 57.11 22.09 -72.72
N ALA A 228 56.67 23.35 -72.89
CA ALA A 228 55.72 23.99 -72.00
C ALA A 228 54.37 23.27 -72.01
N THR A 229 53.85 22.86 -73.18
CA THR A 229 52.59 22.11 -73.26
C THR A 229 52.72 20.69 -72.70
N GLU A 230 53.83 20.00 -72.96
CA GLU A 230 54.10 18.66 -72.44
C GLU A 230 54.27 18.70 -70.91
N SER A 231 55.01 19.69 -70.39
CA SER A 231 55.19 19.94 -68.96
C SER A 231 53.86 20.32 -68.28
N GLN A 232 53.05 21.18 -68.91
CA GLN A 232 51.72 21.53 -68.42
C GLN A 232 50.80 20.30 -68.37
N GLN A 233 50.83 19.44 -69.39
CA GLN A 233 50.04 18.21 -69.44
C GLN A 233 50.51 17.21 -68.38
N LEU A 234 51.82 16.99 -68.24
CA LEU A 234 52.40 16.15 -67.17
C LEU A 234 52.02 16.66 -65.77
N MET A 235 52.08 17.98 -65.53
CA MET A 235 51.64 18.56 -64.27
C MET A 235 50.15 18.34 -64.02
N LYS A 236 49.32 18.52 -65.06
CA LYS A 236 47.86 18.30 -64.96
C LYS A 236 47.54 16.83 -64.66
N ASP A 237 48.23 15.90 -65.30
CA ASP A 237 48.05 14.45 -65.08
C ASP A 237 48.58 14.01 -63.70
N LEU A 238 49.71 14.56 -63.25
CA LEU A 238 50.25 14.32 -61.91
C LEU A 238 49.30 14.84 -60.82
N ILE A 239 48.81 16.08 -60.95
CA ILE A 239 47.84 16.67 -60.03
C ILE A 239 46.53 15.88 -60.05
N GLY A 240 46.05 15.50 -61.25
CA GLY A 240 44.85 14.67 -61.40
C GLY A 240 44.99 13.32 -60.69
N SER A 241 46.12 12.64 -60.89
CA SER A 241 46.42 11.36 -60.24
C SER A 241 46.53 11.49 -58.72
N GLN A 242 47.23 12.51 -58.21
CA GLN A 242 47.35 12.74 -56.77
C GLN A 242 46.00 13.11 -56.14
N MET A 243 45.19 13.93 -56.82
CA MET A 243 43.86 14.30 -56.35
C MET A 243 42.91 13.10 -56.32
N ALA A 244 43.00 12.20 -57.30
CA ALA A 244 42.24 10.95 -57.31
C ALA A 244 42.63 10.03 -56.14
N LYS A 245 43.94 9.82 -55.92
CA LYS A 245 44.46 9.04 -54.79
C LYS A 245 44.07 9.63 -53.44
N LEU A 246 44.11 10.96 -53.30
CA LEU A 246 43.71 11.64 -52.08
C LEU A 246 42.21 11.49 -51.82
N LYS A 247 41.37 11.63 -52.87
CA LYS A 247 39.92 11.40 -52.76
C LYS A 247 39.60 9.97 -52.33
N GLU A 248 40.26 8.98 -52.94
CA GLU A 248 40.08 7.57 -52.61
C GLU A 248 40.52 7.25 -51.17
N ALA A 249 41.68 7.75 -50.75
CA ALA A 249 42.16 7.59 -49.37
C ALA A 249 41.20 8.24 -48.35
N LEU A 250 40.67 9.43 -48.68
CA LEU A 250 39.70 10.11 -47.82
C LEU A 250 38.37 9.36 -47.72
N THR A 251 37.87 8.78 -48.83
CA THR A 251 36.66 7.94 -48.79
C THR A 251 36.88 6.67 -47.97
N GLN A 252 38.04 6.01 -48.14
CA GLN A 252 38.37 4.81 -47.36
C GLN A 252 38.52 5.12 -45.85
N GLU A 253 39.17 6.23 -45.49
CA GLU A 253 39.30 6.64 -44.09
C GLU A 253 37.92 6.95 -43.46
N ASN A 254 37.04 7.61 -44.21
CA ASN A 254 35.69 7.91 -43.75
C ASN A 254 34.84 6.64 -43.58
N GLU A 255 34.92 5.69 -44.51
CA GLU A 255 34.24 4.39 -44.40
C GLU A 255 34.74 3.59 -43.19
N GLN A 256 36.06 3.54 -42.97
CA GLN A 256 36.64 2.88 -41.80
C GLN A 256 36.21 3.54 -40.48
N LYS A 257 36.21 4.88 -40.42
CA LYS A 257 35.72 5.62 -39.24
C LYS A 257 34.24 5.37 -39.00
N LEU A 258 33.41 5.41 -40.04
CA LEU A 258 31.98 5.16 -39.94
C LEU A 258 31.70 3.74 -39.44
N HIS A 259 32.40 2.74 -39.96
CA HIS A 259 32.30 1.36 -39.49
C HIS A 259 32.76 1.20 -38.03
N SER A 260 33.86 1.85 -37.64
CA SER A 260 34.35 1.83 -36.24
C SER A 260 33.36 2.48 -35.27
N LEU A 261 32.77 3.62 -35.67
CA LEU A 261 31.74 4.31 -34.88
C LEU A 261 30.47 3.46 -34.76
N GLN A 262 30.01 2.87 -35.87
CA GLN A 262 28.84 2.00 -35.87
C GLN A 262 29.04 0.78 -34.96
N LYS A 263 30.23 0.16 -35.00
CA LYS A 263 30.57 -0.95 -34.09
C LYS A 263 30.59 -0.52 -32.62
N THR A 264 31.16 0.64 -32.33
CA THR A 264 31.24 1.17 -30.95
C THR A 264 29.85 1.51 -30.42
N LEU A 265 29.00 2.13 -31.24
CA LEU A 265 27.61 2.45 -30.90
C LEU A 265 26.79 1.19 -30.64
N ALA A 266 26.95 0.16 -31.48
CA ALA A 266 26.26 -1.12 -31.29
C ALA A 266 26.68 -1.80 -29.98
N GLN A 267 27.98 -1.82 -29.68
CA GLN A 267 28.50 -2.37 -28.43
C GLN A 267 27.98 -1.61 -27.20
N GLU A 268 28.00 -0.27 -27.24
CA GLU A 268 27.50 0.55 -26.14
C GLU A 268 25.99 0.35 -25.90
N ALA A 269 25.21 0.20 -26.98
CA ALA A 269 23.79 -0.12 -26.87
C ALA A 269 23.56 -1.49 -26.22
N GLU A 270 24.37 -2.50 -26.58
CA GLU A 270 24.30 -3.83 -25.97
C GLU A 270 24.71 -3.82 -24.49
N ASP A 271 25.79 -3.12 -24.13
CA ASP A 271 26.25 -2.97 -22.76
C ASP A 271 25.21 -2.23 -21.89
N ARG A 272 24.58 -1.17 -22.42
CA ARG A 272 23.48 -0.48 -21.73
C ARG A 272 22.26 -1.38 -21.58
N ALA A 273 21.89 -2.14 -22.61
CA ALA A 273 20.75 -3.06 -22.55
C ALA A 273 20.98 -4.19 -21.54
N THR A 274 22.18 -4.76 -21.48
CA THR A 274 22.54 -5.80 -20.50
C THR A 274 22.58 -5.26 -19.07
N SER A 275 23.14 -4.06 -18.86
CA SER A 275 23.13 -3.37 -17.56
C SER A 275 21.71 -3.06 -17.06
N LEU A 276 20.84 -2.57 -17.95
CA LEU A 276 19.43 -2.32 -17.64
C LEU A 276 18.68 -3.61 -17.29
N ARG A 277 18.86 -4.68 -18.07
CA ARG A 277 18.26 -6.00 -17.77
C ARG A 277 18.71 -6.52 -16.41
N LYS A 278 20.00 -6.40 -16.08
CA LYS A 278 20.54 -6.82 -14.78
C LYS A 278 19.93 -6.02 -13.63
N THR A 279 19.84 -4.70 -13.77
CA THR A 279 19.26 -3.82 -12.73
C THR A 279 17.77 -4.14 -12.52
N LEU A 280 17.02 -4.32 -13.61
CA LEU A 280 15.59 -4.65 -13.56
C LEU A 280 15.34 -6.04 -12.94
N MET A 281 16.20 -7.02 -13.22
CA MET A 281 16.13 -8.34 -12.60
C MET A 281 16.38 -8.26 -11.09
N GLN A 282 17.41 -7.54 -10.65
CA GLN A 282 17.72 -7.35 -9.23
C GLN A 282 16.61 -6.59 -8.47
N ASP A 283 16.03 -5.55 -9.08
CA ASP A 283 14.93 -4.81 -8.47
C ASP A 283 13.67 -5.66 -8.33
N ASN A 284 13.35 -6.47 -9.34
CA ASN A 284 12.25 -7.43 -9.27
C ASN A 284 12.48 -8.52 -8.21
N GLU A 285 13.69 -9.10 -8.13
CA GLU A 285 14.04 -10.08 -7.11
C GLU A 285 13.89 -9.49 -5.69
N LYS A 286 14.37 -8.26 -5.48
CA LYS A 286 14.22 -7.54 -4.23
C LYS A 286 12.76 -7.30 -3.87
N ARG A 287 11.96 -6.80 -4.82
CA ARG A 287 10.51 -6.56 -4.61
C ARG A 287 9.75 -7.85 -4.30
N VAL A 288 10.08 -8.95 -4.96
CA VAL A 288 9.49 -10.27 -4.68
C VAL A 288 9.87 -10.77 -3.29
N ALA A 289 11.13 -10.59 -2.86
CA ALA A 289 11.56 -10.94 -1.51
C ALA A 289 10.83 -10.12 -0.43
N GLU A 290 10.72 -8.80 -0.61
CA GLU A 290 10.00 -7.91 0.30
C GLU A 290 8.51 -8.28 0.40
N MET A 291 7.87 -8.59 -0.73
CA MET A 291 6.48 -9.03 -0.78
C MET A 291 6.28 -10.36 -0.06
N LYS A 292 7.19 -11.34 -0.28
CA LYS A 292 7.18 -12.63 0.40
C LYS A 292 7.31 -12.46 1.92
N ASP A 293 8.20 -11.60 2.38
CA ASP A 293 8.38 -11.31 3.80
C ASP A 293 7.16 -10.62 4.41
N SER A 294 6.50 -9.73 3.66
CA SER A 294 5.25 -9.09 4.09
C SER A 294 4.12 -10.10 4.27
N ILE A 295 3.90 -10.97 3.27
CA ILE A 295 2.89 -12.04 3.32
C ILE A 295 3.16 -12.99 4.48
N ASN A 296 4.44 -13.37 4.69
CA ASN A 296 4.81 -14.24 5.82
C ASN A 296 4.53 -13.58 7.17
N ARG A 297 4.79 -12.29 7.32
CA ARG A 297 4.47 -11.53 8.54
C ARG A 297 2.96 -11.48 8.79
N GLU A 298 2.17 -11.22 7.75
CA GLU A 298 0.71 -11.20 7.82
C GLU A 298 0.14 -12.57 8.20
N HIS A 299 0.59 -13.64 7.53
CA HIS A 299 0.18 -15.01 7.84
C HIS A 299 0.53 -15.39 9.28
N LYS A 300 1.73 -15.03 9.76
CA LYS A 300 2.13 -15.28 11.15
C LYS A 300 1.24 -14.53 12.15
N ALA A 301 0.91 -13.27 11.88
CA ALA A 301 -0.01 -12.49 12.71
C ALA A 301 -1.42 -13.11 12.74
N ARG A 302 -1.92 -13.56 11.58
CA ARG A 302 -3.22 -14.22 11.46
C ARG A 302 -3.28 -15.57 12.19
N ILE A 303 -2.21 -16.36 12.12
CA ILE A 303 -2.10 -17.62 12.88
C ILE A 303 -2.19 -17.33 14.38
N ILE A 304 -1.41 -16.36 14.90
CA ILE A 304 -1.44 -15.98 16.32
C ILE A 304 -2.85 -15.51 16.74
N ALA A 305 -3.52 -14.71 15.90
CA ALA A 305 -4.89 -14.25 16.17
C ALA A 305 -5.89 -15.42 16.23
N LEU A 306 -5.77 -16.40 15.33
CA LEU A 306 -6.61 -17.59 15.32
C LEU A 306 -6.32 -18.53 16.51
N GLU A 307 -5.07 -18.70 16.91
CA GLU A 307 -4.68 -19.47 18.10
C GLU A 307 -5.27 -18.86 19.37
N ASN A 308 -5.21 -17.53 19.51
CA ASN A 308 -5.84 -16.82 20.62
C ASN A 308 -7.37 -16.97 20.61
N ALA A 309 -8.01 -16.82 19.46
CA ALA A 309 -9.47 -17.01 19.34
C ALA A 309 -9.89 -18.44 19.69
N LEU A 310 -9.11 -19.45 19.28
CA LEU A 310 -9.37 -20.85 19.61
C LEU A 310 -9.19 -21.12 21.12
N SER A 311 -8.20 -20.48 21.75
CA SER A 311 -8.00 -20.57 23.20
C SER A 311 -9.17 -19.95 23.97
N GLU A 312 -9.67 -18.79 23.54
CA GLU A 312 -10.86 -18.16 24.14
C GLU A 312 -12.12 -19.00 23.93
N GLU A 313 -12.30 -19.60 22.74
CA GLU A 313 -13.42 -20.50 22.50
C GLU A 313 -13.37 -21.74 23.41
N ALA A 314 -12.18 -22.30 23.66
CA ALA A 314 -12.01 -23.41 24.60
C ALA A 314 -12.38 -23.00 26.03
N LYS A 315 -12.03 -21.78 26.47
CA LYS A 315 -12.44 -21.24 27.78
C LYS A 315 -13.94 -21.02 27.86
N ASN A 316 -14.55 -20.48 26.80
CA ASN A 316 -15.99 -20.29 26.72
C ASN A 316 -16.73 -21.61 26.80
N LYS A 317 -16.26 -22.64 26.09
CA LYS A 317 -16.83 -24.00 26.17
C LYS A 317 -16.73 -24.57 27.60
N ALA A 318 -15.61 -24.37 28.29
CA ALA A 318 -15.48 -24.78 29.69
C ALA A 318 -16.45 -24.02 30.62
N ARG A 319 -16.63 -22.70 30.41
CA ARG A 319 -17.60 -21.87 31.15
C ARG A 319 -19.04 -22.34 30.91
N ILE A 320 -19.41 -22.65 29.67
CA ILE A 320 -20.74 -23.19 29.32
C ILE A 320 -20.97 -24.52 30.03
N ALA A 321 -20.01 -25.45 29.98
CA ALA A 321 -20.13 -26.73 30.68
C ALA A 321 -20.26 -26.56 32.22
N ALA A 322 -19.56 -25.59 32.80
CA ALA A 322 -19.70 -25.27 34.22
C ALA A 322 -21.10 -24.72 34.56
N LEU A 323 -21.65 -23.84 33.71
CA LEU A 323 -23.01 -23.31 33.86
C LEU A 323 -24.06 -24.41 33.70
N GLU A 324 -23.93 -25.30 32.71
CA GLU A 324 -24.84 -26.44 32.52
C GLU A 324 -24.87 -27.35 33.75
N ASN A 325 -23.71 -27.63 34.34
CA ASN A 325 -23.61 -28.41 35.57
C ASN A 325 -24.26 -27.69 36.78
N ALA A 326 -24.09 -26.37 36.88
CA ALA A 326 -24.73 -25.57 37.93
C ALA A 326 -26.26 -25.52 37.77
N PHE A 327 -26.77 -25.40 36.54
CA PHE A 327 -28.21 -25.49 36.27
C PHE A 327 -28.76 -26.88 36.58
N LYS A 328 -28.02 -27.94 36.24
CA LYS A 328 -28.42 -29.31 36.53
C LYS A 328 -28.50 -29.56 38.04
N SER A 329 -27.56 -29.06 38.84
CA SER A 329 -27.61 -29.20 40.30
C SER A 329 -28.75 -28.39 40.93
N GLN A 330 -29.05 -27.20 40.40
CA GLN A 330 -30.23 -26.42 40.81
C GLN A 330 -31.53 -27.15 40.48
N LEU A 331 -31.63 -27.77 39.29
CA LEU A 331 -32.80 -28.53 38.89
C LEU A 331 -33.03 -29.73 39.80
N THR A 332 -31.98 -30.51 40.11
CA THR A 332 -32.09 -31.62 41.07
C THR A 332 -32.50 -31.14 42.46
N SER A 333 -31.99 -29.99 42.91
CA SER A 333 -32.40 -29.41 44.20
C SER A 333 -33.87 -28.97 44.20
N LEU A 334 -34.38 -28.48 43.06
CA LEU A 334 -35.79 -28.13 42.92
C LEU A 334 -36.66 -29.38 42.91
N ASP A 335 -36.26 -30.43 42.21
CA ASP A 335 -36.95 -31.72 42.20
C ASP A 335 -37.05 -32.32 43.62
N ASP A 336 -35.96 -32.26 44.40
CA ASP A 336 -35.95 -32.70 45.80
C ASP A 336 -36.93 -31.89 46.66
N LYS A 337 -37.02 -30.57 46.45
CA LYS A 337 -37.98 -29.70 47.15
C LYS A 337 -39.42 -30.01 46.74
N ILE A 338 -39.68 -30.25 45.46
CA ILE A 338 -41.00 -30.65 44.96
C ILE A 338 -41.40 -31.99 45.58
N ALA A 339 -40.50 -32.98 45.60
CA ALA A 339 -40.76 -34.27 46.22
C ALA A 339 -41.05 -34.15 47.73
N MET A 340 -40.36 -33.25 48.43
CA MET A 340 -40.63 -32.95 49.84
C MET A 340 -42.01 -32.32 50.05
N ILE A 341 -42.39 -31.34 49.22
CA ILE A 341 -43.71 -30.68 49.27
C ILE A 341 -44.82 -31.71 48.96
N ASP A 342 -44.63 -32.57 47.96
CA ASP A 342 -45.58 -33.63 47.62
C ASP A 342 -45.76 -34.62 48.78
N ALA A 343 -44.69 -34.98 49.48
CA ALA A 343 -44.76 -35.82 50.67
C ALA A 343 -45.54 -35.14 51.81
N GLU A 344 -45.28 -33.86 52.06
CA GLU A 344 -45.99 -33.07 53.08
C GLU A 344 -47.48 -32.91 52.75
N LEU A 345 -47.80 -32.68 51.47
CA LEU A 345 -49.18 -32.60 50.99
C LEU A 345 -49.93 -33.93 51.17
N ARG A 346 -49.28 -35.06 50.87
CA ARG A 346 -49.86 -36.40 51.10
C ARG A 346 -50.12 -36.67 52.58
N MET A 347 -49.20 -36.27 53.46
CA MET A 347 -49.39 -36.37 54.90
C MET A 347 -50.58 -35.53 55.37
N THR A 348 -50.65 -34.27 54.93
CA THR A 348 -51.75 -33.35 55.29
C THR A 348 -53.10 -33.85 54.80
N ILE A 349 -53.17 -34.40 53.57
CA ILE A 349 -54.40 -35.02 53.04
C ILE A 349 -54.78 -36.26 53.86
N SER A 350 -53.81 -37.08 54.28
CA SER A 350 -54.07 -38.22 55.15
C SER A 350 -54.64 -37.79 56.50
N ASP A 351 -54.05 -36.77 57.13
CA ASP A 351 -54.55 -36.21 58.39
C ASP A 351 -55.96 -35.65 58.25
N GLN A 352 -56.23 -34.92 57.16
CA GLN A 352 -57.56 -34.42 56.84
C GLN A 352 -58.56 -35.56 56.61
N ARG A 353 -58.14 -36.65 55.98
CA ARG A 353 -58.97 -37.84 55.78
C ARG A 353 -59.34 -38.48 57.11
N ILE A 354 -58.36 -38.69 58.00
CA ILE A 354 -58.59 -39.24 59.36
C ILE A 354 -59.56 -38.35 60.14
N LEU A 355 -59.38 -37.02 60.08
CA LEU A 355 -60.30 -36.06 60.66
C LEU A 355 -61.70 -36.25 60.07
N SER A 356 -61.84 -36.23 58.74
CA SER A 356 -63.14 -36.37 58.07
C SER A 356 -63.85 -37.67 58.41
N GLU A 357 -63.13 -38.79 58.52
CA GLU A 357 -63.67 -40.08 58.97
C GLU A 357 -64.16 -39.99 60.42
N SER A 358 -63.43 -39.31 61.30
CA SER A 358 -63.90 -39.03 62.67
C SER A 358 -65.19 -38.21 62.70
N TRP A 359 -65.32 -37.18 61.85
CA TRP A 359 -66.54 -36.37 61.73
C TRP A 359 -67.71 -37.18 61.18
N ILE A 360 -67.48 -38.02 60.17
CA ILE A 360 -68.50 -38.93 59.61
C ILE A 360 -68.97 -39.92 60.68
N ASN A 361 -68.04 -40.53 61.44
CA ASN A 361 -68.39 -41.45 62.52
C ASN A 361 -69.21 -40.76 63.62
N LYS A 362 -68.88 -39.52 63.98
CA LYS A 362 -69.67 -38.71 64.91
C LYS A 362 -71.07 -38.40 64.36
N ALA A 363 -71.18 -38.06 63.08
CA ALA A 363 -72.46 -37.80 62.43
C ALA A 363 -73.33 -39.06 62.35
N GLN A 364 -72.75 -40.22 62.01
CA GLN A 364 -73.43 -41.50 62.01
C GLN A 364 -73.89 -41.90 63.42
N LEU A 365 -73.07 -41.66 64.45
CA LEU A 365 -73.47 -41.88 65.84
C LEU A 365 -74.65 -40.98 66.23
N ALA A 366 -74.62 -39.70 65.83
CA ALA A 366 -75.73 -38.78 66.04
C ALA A 366 -77.01 -39.24 65.31
N GLU A 367 -76.89 -39.74 64.09
CA GLU A 367 -78.02 -40.30 63.33
C GLU A 367 -78.57 -41.59 63.98
N GLN A 368 -77.70 -42.48 64.48
CA GLN A 368 -78.11 -43.67 65.24
C GLN A 368 -78.84 -43.29 66.53
N LEU A 369 -78.35 -42.30 67.27
CA LEU A 369 -79.04 -41.76 68.45
C LEU A 369 -80.40 -41.18 68.08
N GLN A 370 -80.50 -40.46 66.95
CA GLN A 370 -81.77 -39.94 66.45
C GLN A 370 -82.73 -41.06 66.01
N GLN A 371 -82.25 -42.11 65.34
CA GLN A 371 -83.07 -43.26 64.98
C GLN A 371 -83.53 -44.08 66.20
N LEU A 372 -82.69 -44.20 67.23
CA LEU A 372 -83.08 -44.78 68.51
C LEU A 372 -84.17 -43.95 69.20
N SER A 373 -84.06 -42.62 69.15
CA SER A 373 -85.11 -41.70 69.61
C SER A 373 -86.43 -41.93 68.88
N LEU A 374 -86.42 -41.94 67.54
CA LEU A 374 -87.63 -42.18 66.73
C LEU A 374 -88.20 -43.60 66.90
N SER A 375 -87.34 -44.59 67.17
CA SER A 375 -87.75 -45.98 67.47
C SER A 375 -88.41 -46.08 68.84
N GLN A 376 -87.91 -45.34 69.84
CA GLN A 376 -88.55 -45.21 71.15
C GLN A 376 -89.91 -44.52 71.01
N ASP A 377 -90.03 -43.47 70.19
CA ASP A 377 -91.31 -42.79 69.92
C ASP A 377 -92.32 -43.72 69.24
N LYS A 378 -91.89 -44.57 68.31
CA LYS A 378 -92.74 -45.62 67.70
C LYS A 378 -93.15 -46.72 68.69
N LYS A 379 -92.28 -47.08 69.64
CA LYS A 379 -92.60 -48.05 70.71
C LYS A 379 -93.57 -47.44 71.73
N LEU A 380 -93.42 -46.16 72.03
CA LEU A 380 -94.36 -45.38 72.83
C LEU A 380 -95.72 -45.30 72.14
N GLY A 381 -95.78 -44.99 70.84
CA GLY A 381 -97.05 -45.00 70.10
C GLY A 381 -97.74 -46.39 70.04
N LYS A 382 -96.97 -47.49 70.06
CA LYS A 382 -97.54 -48.85 70.18
C LYS A 382 -98.04 -49.18 71.60
N LEU A 383 -97.35 -48.70 72.63
CA LEU A 383 -97.79 -48.81 74.02
C LEU A 383 -99.04 -47.95 74.27
N GLU A 384 -99.09 -46.75 73.69
CA GLU A 384 -100.24 -45.84 73.74
C GLU A 384 -101.46 -46.44 73.02
N ALA A 385 -101.26 -47.13 71.90
CA ALA A 385 -102.32 -47.89 71.24
C ALA A 385 -102.77 -49.15 72.03
N GLN A 386 -101.87 -49.81 72.76
CA GLN A 386 -102.22 -50.93 73.66
C GLN A 386 -102.97 -50.46 74.91
N VAL A 387 -102.64 -49.28 75.45
CA VAL A 387 -103.33 -48.68 76.60
C VAL A 387 -104.76 -48.26 76.24
N ASN A 388 -105.03 -47.87 75.00
CA ASN A 388 -106.37 -47.48 74.53
C ASN A 388 -107.30 -48.67 74.16
N LEU A 389 -106.83 -49.92 74.25
CA LEU A 389 -107.57 -51.13 73.83
C LEU A 389 -107.95 -52.09 74.97
N LEU A 390 -107.69 -51.75 76.25
CA LEU A 390 -108.10 -52.56 77.41
C LEU A 390 -109.17 -51.84 78.25
N PRO A 391 -110.47 -52.22 78.12
CA PRO A 391 -111.57 -51.52 78.80
C PRO A 391 -111.76 -51.86 80.29
N ASP A 392 -110.91 -52.70 80.92
CA ASP A 392 -111.21 -53.26 82.26
C ASP A 392 -110.01 -53.32 83.23
N HIS A 393 -109.11 -52.33 83.18
CA HIS A 393 -108.03 -52.20 84.15
C HIS A 393 -108.03 -50.86 84.91
N SER A 394 -109.24 -50.40 85.27
CA SER A 394 -109.45 -49.27 86.19
C SER A 394 -108.60 -49.34 87.48
N PRO A 395 -108.34 -50.50 88.12
CA PRO A 395 -107.54 -50.52 89.36
C PRO A 395 -106.04 -50.29 89.12
N ARG A 396 -105.51 -50.73 87.97
CA ARG A 396 -104.08 -50.62 87.63
C ARG A 396 -103.71 -49.22 87.14
N ILE A 397 -104.66 -48.54 86.50
CA ILE A 397 -104.54 -47.13 86.10
C ILE A 397 -104.61 -46.22 87.33
N GLU A 398 -105.41 -46.57 88.35
CA GLU A 398 -105.40 -45.87 89.64
C GLU A 398 -104.05 -46.03 90.37
N GLU A 399 -103.48 -47.24 90.41
CA GLU A 399 -102.15 -47.50 91.01
C GLU A 399 -101.01 -46.76 90.27
N LEU A 400 -101.09 -46.68 88.93
CA LEU A 400 -100.15 -45.89 88.13
C LEU A 400 -100.38 -44.37 88.27
N ALA A 401 -101.63 -43.93 88.42
CA ALA A 401 -101.94 -42.52 88.69
C ALA A 401 -101.46 -42.12 90.10
N GLU A 402 -101.53 -43.03 91.07
CA GLU A 402 -100.97 -42.85 92.42
C GLU A 402 -99.44 -42.82 92.36
N GLN A 403 -98.79 -43.73 91.62
CA GLN A 403 -97.33 -43.68 91.40
C GLN A 403 -96.88 -42.43 90.62
N ILE A 404 -97.68 -41.92 89.69
CA ILE A 404 -97.40 -40.67 88.98
C ILE A 404 -97.63 -39.46 89.90
N CYS A 405 -98.62 -39.51 90.79
CA CYS A 405 -98.79 -38.49 91.83
C CYS A 405 -97.63 -38.50 92.84
N ASP A 406 -97.12 -39.67 93.21
CA ASP A 406 -95.96 -39.81 94.09
C ASP A 406 -94.67 -39.36 93.40
N HIS A 407 -94.47 -39.66 92.11
CA HIS A 407 -93.36 -39.11 91.35
C HIS A 407 -93.51 -37.61 91.08
N SER A 408 -94.72 -37.10 90.89
CA SER A 408 -94.97 -35.67 90.76
C SER A 408 -94.73 -34.93 92.07
N LYS A 409 -95.06 -35.55 93.22
CA LYS A 409 -94.63 -35.09 94.55
C LYS A 409 -93.12 -35.13 94.68
N LEU A 410 -92.45 -36.22 94.29
CA LEU A 410 -90.99 -36.32 94.34
C LEU A 410 -90.30 -35.28 93.44
N ILE A 411 -90.88 -34.96 92.28
CA ILE A 411 -90.38 -33.93 91.38
C ILE A 411 -90.63 -32.54 91.98
N LYS A 412 -91.80 -32.28 92.56
CA LYS A 412 -92.04 -31.02 93.29
C LYS A 412 -91.16 -30.87 94.53
N ASP A 413 -90.91 -31.95 95.26
CA ASP A 413 -90.00 -31.96 96.40
C ASP A 413 -88.55 -31.74 95.94
N LYS A 414 -88.17 -32.28 94.77
CA LYS A 414 -86.85 -32.01 94.16
C LYS A 414 -86.73 -30.61 93.58
N GLU A 415 -87.78 -30.08 92.99
CA GLU A 415 -87.86 -28.71 92.48
C GLU A 415 -87.84 -27.73 93.64
N GLN A 416 -88.55 -28.03 94.74
CA GLN A 416 -88.48 -27.27 95.98
C GLN A 416 -87.12 -27.41 96.66
N MET A 417 -86.48 -28.58 96.67
CA MET A 417 -85.09 -28.73 97.13
C MET A 417 -84.10 -28.01 96.21
N GLN A 418 -84.38 -27.90 94.91
CA GLN A 418 -83.56 -27.18 93.96
C GLN A 418 -83.75 -25.67 94.10
N ASP A 419 -84.97 -25.20 94.35
CA ASP A 419 -85.27 -23.80 94.67
C ASP A 419 -84.72 -23.43 96.06
N GLU A 420 -84.74 -24.35 97.02
CA GLU A 420 -84.11 -24.17 98.33
C GLU A 420 -82.58 -24.27 98.25
N ALA A 421 -82.04 -25.08 97.33
CA ALA A 421 -80.62 -25.11 97.00
C ALA A 421 -80.17 -23.87 96.21
N ASN A 422 -81.03 -23.32 95.35
CA ASN A 422 -80.80 -22.09 94.61
C ASN A 422 -80.93 -20.88 95.54
N LEU A 423 -81.90 -20.85 96.44
CA LEU A 423 -81.98 -19.85 97.52
C LEU A 423 -80.81 -19.98 98.50
N ARG A 424 -80.31 -21.20 98.75
CA ARG A 424 -79.05 -21.41 99.48
C ARG A 424 -77.84 -20.98 98.68
N LEU A 425 -77.83 -21.11 97.35
CA LEU A 425 -76.78 -20.63 96.47
C LEU A 425 -76.80 -19.11 96.38
N ASP A 426 -77.96 -18.48 96.28
CA ASP A 426 -78.13 -17.01 96.31
C ASP A 426 -77.82 -16.47 97.70
N SER A 427 -78.18 -17.20 98.77
CA SER A 427 -77.74 -16.90 100.13
C SER A 427 -76.24 -17.09 100.29
N LEU A 428 -75.64 -18.12 99.67
CA LEU A 428 -74.20 -18.40 99.67
C LEU A 428 -73.43 -17.41 98.83
N GLU A 429 -74.01 -16.94 97.73
CA GLU A 429 -73.47 -15.94 96.82
C GLU A 429 -73.59 -14.57 97.46
N SER A 430 -74.71 -14.26 98.12
CA SER A 430 -74.85 -13.10 99.01
C SER A 430 -73.86 -13.18 100.17
N THR A 431 -73.67 -14.35 100.80
CA THR A 431 -72.59 -14.52 101.78
C THR A 431 -71.23 -14.46 101.12
N LEU A 432 -71.03 -14.84 99.86
CA LEU A 432 -69.76 -14.77 99.15
C LEU A 432 -69.40 -13.33 98.81
N THR A 433 -70.38 -12.52 98.41
CA THR A 433 -70.23 -11.07 98.24
C THR A 433 -70.01 -10.39 99.59
N ASN A 434 -70.71 -10.81 100.65
CA ASN A 434 -70.41 -10.36 102.01
C ASN A 434 -69.04 -10.88 102.48
N PHE A 435 -68.54 -12.03 102.03
CA PHE A 435 -67.21 -12.59 102.31
C PHE A 435 -66.11 -11.99 101.44
N LEU A 436 -66.47 -11.38 100.31
CA LEU A 436 -65.57 -10.60 99.45
C LEU A 436 -65.49 -9.15 99.95
N GLU A 437 -66.59 -8.59 100.45
CA GLU A 437 -66.61 -7.33 101.19
C GLU A 437 -65.95 -7.47 102.57
N GLU A 438 -66.28 -8.51 103.36
CA GLU A 438 -65.52 -8.91 104.54
C GLU A 438 -64.14 -9.42 104.15
N GLY A 439 -63.88 -9.86 102.93
CA GLY A 439 -62.55 -10.28 102.46
C GLY A 439 -61.64 -9.10 102.21
N GLU A 440 -62.18 -8.01 101.68
CA GLU A 440 -61.54 -6.69 101.62
C GLU A 440 -61.46 -6.06 103.04
N GLU A 441 -62.46 -6.25 103.91
CA GLU A 441 -62.42 -5.83 105.33
C GLU A 441 -61.45 -6.68 106.17
N ILE A 442 -61.27 -7.97 105.85
CA ILE A 442 -60.33 -8.93 106.45
C ILE A 442 -58.95 -8.71 105.87
N LYS A 443 -58.80 -8.23 104.64
CA LYS A 443 -57.53 -7.74 104.12
C LYS A 443 -57.13 -6.44 104.82
N GLU A 444 -58.07 -5.53 105.09
CA GLU A 444 -57.86 -4.37 105.98
C GLU A 444 -57.64 -4.78 107.46
N ARG A 445 -58.31 -5.83 107.95
CA ARG A 445 -58.16 -6.33 109.32
C ARG A 445 -56.96 -7.25 109.51
N VAL A 446 -56.46 -7.97 108.51
CA VAL A 446 -55.21 -8.77 108.52
C VAL A 446 -54.00 -7.85 108.37
N GLN A 447 -54.18 -6.71 107.70
CA GLN A 447 -53.25 -5.58 107.80
C GLN A 447 -53.27 -4.91 109.20
N LYS A 448 -54.35 -5.07 109.99
CA LYS A 448 -54.48 -4.61 111.39
C LYS A 448 -54.26 -5.69 112.47
N LEU A 449 -54.32 -6.98 112.16
CA LEU A 449 -54.35 -8.11 113.11
C LEU A 449 -53.23 -9.11 112.84
N SER A 450 -52.04 -8.57 112.56
CA SER A 450 -50.76 -9.16 112.97
C SER A 450 -50.65 -9.34 114.51
N SER A 451 -51.76 -9.46 115.22
CA SER A 451 -51.88 -9.59 116.66
C SER A 451 -53.03 -10.55 116.97
N THR A 452 -52.66 -11.69 117.55
CA THR A 452 -53.46 -12.63 118.36
C THR A 452 -54.31 -13.75 117.69
N LYS A 453 -53.86 -14.99 117.96
CA LYS A 453 -54.43 -16.36 117.78
C LYS A 453 -55.29 -16.77 119.02
N PRO A 454 -55.90 -17.99 119.12
CA PRO A 454 -56.50 -18.97 118.16
C PRO A 454 -57.93 -19.43 118.60
N VAL A 455 -58.74 -20.23 117.87
CA VAL A 455 -58.85 -21.72 117.81
C VAL A 455 -60.09 -22.00 116.90
N SER A 456 -60.03 -22.40 115.62
CA SER A 456 -59.58 -23.66 114.95
C SER A 456 -60.57 -24.85 114.97
N VAL A 457 -61.54 -24.87 114.04
CA VAL A 457 -61.54 -25.96 113.03
C VAL A 457 -60.57 -25.44 111.99
N SER A 458 -59.37 -26.00 111.94
CA SER A 458 -58.30 -25.32 111.21
C SER A 458 -58.67 -25.27 109.74
N ASN A 459 -58.67 -24.06 109.18
CA ASN A 459 -58.53 -23.88 107.73
C ASN A 459 -57.35 -24.69 107.20
N ASP A 460 -56.38 -25.07 108.05
CA ASP A 460 -55.33 -26.03 107.73
C ASP A 460 -55.86 -27.43 107.33
N GLN A 461 -56.99 -27.94 107.82
CA GLN A 461 -57.53 -29.24 107.39
C GLN A 461 -58.15 -29.20 105.99
N ILE A 462 -58.88 -28.13 105.64
CA ILE A 462 -59.43 -27.95 104.29
C ILE A 462 -58.31 -27.54 103.32
N LEU A 463 -57.37 -26.70 103.76
CA LEU A 463 -56.13 -26.44 103.02
C LEU A 463 -55.28 -27.70 102.89
N GLU A 464 -55.25 -28.64 103.84
CA GLU A 464 -54.50 -29.89 103.70
C GLU A 464 -55.09 -30.82 102.65
N VAL A 465 -56.40 -30.77 102.39
CA VAL A 465 -57.02 -31.58 101.33
C VAL A 465 -56.88 -30.90 99.96
N ILE A 466 -57.04 -29.58 99.88
CA ILE A 466 -57.03 -28.85 98.60
C ILE A 466 -55.61 -28.49 98.14
N LYS A 467 -54.69 -28.16 99.05
CA LYS A 467 -53.28 -27.83 98.71
C LYS A 467 -52.59 -28.92 97.89
N PRO A 468 -52.64 -30.23 98.24
CA PRO A 468 -51.95 -31.24 97.46
C PRO A 468 -52.53 -31.39 96.07
N GLU A 469 -53.84 -31.22 95.89
CA GLU A 469 -54.51 -31.38 94.60
C GLU A 469 -54.26 -30.17 93.67
N MET A 470 -54.32 -28.95 94.22
CA MET A 470 -53.89 -27.74 93.52
C MET A 470 -52.39 -27.75 93.22
N ALA A 471 -51.55 -28.17 94.16
CA ALA A 471 -50.11 -28.29 93.94
C ALA A 471 -49.79 -29.33 92.87
N LYS A 472 -50.51 -30.46 92.85
CA LYS A 472 -50.40 -31.49 91.81
C LYS A 472 -50.80 -30.95 90.44
N ASN A 473 -51.97 -30.32 90.31
CA ASN A 473 -52.41 -29.77 89.02
C ASN A 473 -51.49 -28.63 88.52
N THR A 474 -51.04 -27.76 89.43
CA THR A 474 -50.09 -26.69 89.08
C THR A 474 -48.73 -27.26 88.65
N LYS A 475 -48.29 -28.35 89.28
CA LYS A 475 -47.07 -29.09 88.90
C LYS A 475 -47.22 -29.73 87.54
N ASP A 476 -48.32 -30.45 87.28
CA ASP A 476 -48.59 -31.14 86.01
C ASP A 476 -48.69 -30.13 84.85
N THR A 477 -49.39 -29.01 85.06
CA THR A 477 -49.52 -27.94 84.06
C THR A 477 -48.17 -27.28 83.79
N ARG A 478 -47.37 -27.01 84.83
CA ARG A 478 -46.02 -26.44 84.67
C ARG A 478 -45.09 -27.42 83.94
N GLU A 479 -45.18 -28.71 84.23
CA GLU A 479 -44.38 -29.75 83.58
C GLU A 479 -44.77 -29.91 82.10
N MET A 480 -46.05 -29.87 81.77
CA MET A 480 -46.54 -29.87 80.38
C MET A 480 -46.05 -28.63 79.61
N ILE A 481 -46.13 -27.44 80.21
CA ILE A 481 -45.61 -26.20 79.60
C ILE A 481 -44.10 -26.30 79.38
N MET A 482 -43.33 -26.83 80.35
CA MET A 482 -41.89 -27.05 80.18
C MET A 482 -41.58 -28.06 79.08
N GLN A 483 -42.35 -29.14 78.94
CA GLN A 483 -42.19 -30.10 77.85
C GLN A 483 -42.50 -29.49 76.49
N ILE A 484 -43.54 -28.67 76.38
CA ILE A 484 -43.87 -27.94 75.14
C ILE A 484 -42.75 -26.96 74.79
N GLN A 485 -42.25 -26.19 75.76
CA GLN A 485 -41.12 -25.27 75.56
C GLN A 485 -39.85 -26.02 75.16
N HIS A 486 -39.57 -27.17 75.79
CA HIS A 486 -38.43 -28.01 75.44
C HIS A 486 -38.54 -28.58 74.02
N LYS A 487 -39.75 -28.97 73.58
CA LYS A 487 -39.96 -29.49 72.21
C LYS A 487 -39.91 -28.39 71.15
N LEU A 488 -40.42 -27.19 71.45
CA LEU A 488 -40.45 -26.07 70.51
C LEU A 488 -39.09 -25.38 70.33
N ARG A 489 -38.26 -25.31 71.39
CA ARG A 489 -36.96 -24.63 71.33
C ARG A 489 -36.04 -25.15 70.19
N PRO A 490 -35.75 -26.46 70.05
CA PRO A 490 -34.88 -26.95 68.99
C PRO A 490 -35.47 -26.74 67.59
N PHE A 491 -36.80 -26.78 67.45
CA PHE A 491 -37.47 -26.49 66.18
C PHE A 491 -37.29 -25.03 65.77
N LEU A 492 -37.49 -24.09 66.70
CA LEU A 492 -37.29 -22.66 66.45
C LEU A 492 -35.82 -22.32 66.16
N GLU A 493 -34.88 -22.97 66.85
CA GLU A 493 -33.44 -22.82 66.56
C GLU A 493 -33.08 -23.37 65.18
N GLN A 494 -33.61 -24.52 64.79
CA GLN A 494 -33.42 -25.10 63.46
C GLN A 494 -34.00 -24.20 62.36
N GLU A 495 -35.22 -23.69 62.56
CA GLU A 495 -35.88 -22.79 61.61
C GLU A 495 -35.12 -21.46 61.48
N ARG A 496 -34.63 -20.91 62.60
CA ARG A 496 -33.75 -19.74 62.59
C ARG A 496 -32.48 -20.00 61.78
N HIS A 497 -31.82 -21.13 62.00
CA HIS A 497 -30.60 -21.48 61.27
C HIS A 497 -30.84 -21.62 59.76
N LYS A 498 -31.94 -22.28 59.35
CA LYS A 498 -32.34 -22.38 57.94
C LYS A 498 -32.56 -21.01 57.29
N ARG A 499 -33.19 -20.07 58.01
CA ARG A 499 -33.41 -18.70 57.53
C ARG A 499 -32.09 -17.94 57.37
N GLU A 500 -31.19 -18.05 58.35
CA GLU A 500 -29.86 -17.42 58.29
C GLU A 500 -29.05 -17.97 57.09
N THR A 501 -29.07 -19.28 56.84
CA THR A 501 -28.42 -19.88 55.65
C THR A 501 -29.05 -19.42 54.34
N LEU A 502 -30.38 -19.32 54.26
CA LEU A 502 -31.06 -18.82 53.07
C LEU A 502 -30.74 -17.34 52.82
N GLU A 503 -30.68 -16.53 53.87
CA GLU A 503 -30.32 -15.11 53.77
C GLU A 503 -28.88 -14.93 53.26
N GLU A 504 -27.93 -15.76 53.73
CA GLU A 504 -26.56 -15.79 53.23
C GLU A 504 -26.51 -16.17 51.74
N GLN A 505 -27.23 -17.22 51.33
CA GLN A 505 -27.33 -17.64 49.93
C GLN A 505 -27.95 -16.56 49.03
N VAL A 506 -28.99 -15.87 49.49
CA VAL A 506 -29.61 -14.75 48.77
C VAL A 506 -28.62 -13.59 48.65
N GLY A 507 -27.83 -13.33 49.70
CA GLY A 507 -26.73 -12.37 49.66
C GLY A 507 -25.67 -12.70 48.61
N ASP A 508 -25.28 -13.98 48.50
CA ASP A 508 -24.33 -14.45 47.49
C ASP A 508 -24.86 -14.30 46.06
N VAL A 509 -26.11 -14.70 45.84
CA VAL A 509 -26.76 -14.55 44.53
C VAL A 509 -26.87 -13.08 44.14
N ALA A 510 -27.23 -12.20 45.09
CA ALA A 510 -27.29 -10.76 44.85
C ALA A 510 -25.91 -10.21 44.45
N ARG A 511 -24.83 -10.63 45.13
CA ARG A 511 -23.45 -10.25 44.77
C ARG A 511 -23.08 -10.72 43.36
N GLN A 512 -23.35 -11.97 43.03
CA GLN A 512 -23.09 -12.51 41.68
C GLN A 512 -23.86 -11.76 40.60
N ILE A 513 -25.13 -11.42 40.83
CA ILE A 513 -25.93 -10.62 39.89
C ILE A 513 -25.30 -9.25 39.67
N THR A 514 -24.84 -8.56 40.73
CA THR A 514 -24.17 -7.26 40.58
C THR A 514 -22.85 -7.36 39.83
N GLU A 515 -22.09 -8.44 40.02
CA GLU A 515 -20.84 -8.70 39.31
C GLU A 515 -21.09 -8.96 37.81
N ILE A 516 -22.08 -9.80 37.49
CA ILE A 516 -22.49 -10.06 36.09
C ILE A 516 -22.98 -8.77 35.42
N GLN A 517 -23.73 -7.92 36.12
CA GLN A 517 -24.16 -6.63 35.59
C GLN A 517 -22.97 -5.70 35.28
N LYS A 518 -21.96 -5.69 36.15
CA LYS A 518 -20.73 -4.93 35.95
C LYS A 518 -19.90 -5.47 34.78
N GLU A 519 -19.74 -6.79 34.68
CA GLU A 519 -19.09 -7.45 33.53
C GLU A 519 -19.82 -7.11 32.23
N SER A 520 -21.15 -7.23 32.21
CA SER A 520 -21.98 -6.90 31.05
C SER A 520 -21.82 -5.45 30.60
N ALA A 521 -21.78 -4.50 31.54
CA ALA A 521 -21.53 -3.09 31.23
C ALA A 521 -20.13 -2.87 30.64
N THR A 522 -19.13 -3.60 31.15
CA THR A 522 -17.74 -3.53 30.65
C THR A 522 -17.67 -4.08 29.22
N THR A 523 -18.20 -5.29 28.98
CA THR A 523 -18.24 -5.91 27.65
C THR A 523 -19.01 -5.06 26.64
N LYS A 524 -20.11 -4.42 27.06
CA LYS A 524 -20.86 -3.49 26.21
C LYS A 524 -20.01 -2.29 25.79
N THR A 525 -19.21 -1.77 26.71
CA THR A 525 -18.29 -0.64 26.44
C THR A 525 -17.17 -1.06 25.49
N ASP A 526 -16.59 -2.25 25.71
CA ASP A 526 -15.56 -2.81 24.82
C ASP A 526 -16.11 -3.06 23.40
N TYR A 527 -17.34 -3.58 23.31
CA TYR A 527 -18.01 -3.80 22.03
C TYR A 527 -18.23 -2.47 21.29
N SER A 528 -18.69 -1.42 21.95
CA SER A 528 -18.82 -0.09 21.31
C SER A 528 -17.48 0.46 20.82
N GLY A 529 -16.39 0.28 21.58
CA GLY A 529 -15.06 0.69 21.16
C GLY A 529 -14.52 -0.11 19.96
N LEU A 530 -14.89 -1.39 19.84
CA LEU A 530 -14.60 -2.22 18.66
C LEU A 530 -15.40 -1.76 17.44
N THR A 531 -16.68 -1.40 17.62
CA THR A 531 -17.52 -0.87 16.52
C THR A 531 -16.94 0.46 16.00
N GLU A 532 -16.55 1.39 16.87
CA GLU A 532 -15.92 2.65 16.45
C GLU A 532 -14.60 2.45 15.70
N LYS A 533 -13.78 1.47 16.13
CA LYS A 533 -12.55 1.10 15.41
C LYS A 533 -12.85 0.52 14.02
N LEU A 534 -13.90 -0.30 13.91
CA LEU A 534 -14.32 -0.89 12.63
C LEU A 534 -14.85 0.18 11.66
N ASP A 535 -15.62 1.14 12.18
CA ASP A 535 -16.08 2.29 11.41
C ASP A 535 -14.89 3.14 10.93
N GLY A 536 -13.90 3.40 11.79
CA GLY A 536 -12.66 4.09 11.42
C GLY A 536 -11.84 3.35 10.35
N GLN A 537 -11.74 2.02 10.43
CA GLN A 537 -11.09 1.20 9.39
C GLN A 537 -11.86 1.24 8.07
N THR A 538 -13.19 1.28 8.12
CA THR A 538 -14.04 1.36 6.92
C THR A 538 -13.79 2.66 6.16
N ASP A 539 -13.61 3.78 6.87
CA ASP A 539 -13.28 5.06 6.25
C ASP A 539 -11.85 5.08 5.68
N GLU A 540 -10.89 4.40 6.32
CA GLU A 540 -9.53 4.25 5.78
C GLU A 540 -9.53 3.42 4.48
N VAL A 541 -10.32 2.33 4.43
CA VAL A 541 -10.51 1.54 3.21
C VAL A 541 -11.13 2.37 2.09
N LYS A 542 -12.14 3.20 2.38
CA LYS A 542 -12.73 4.12 1.39
C LYS A 542 -11.71 5.14 0.87
N ARG A 543 -10.86 5.70 1.74
CA ARG A 543 -9.79 6.62 1.31
C ARG A 543 -8.76 5.93 0.42
N LEU A 544 -8.44 4.67 0.73
CA LEU A 544 -7.51 3.88 -0.06
C LEU A 544 -8.11 3.51 -1.42
N GLU A 545 -9.38 3.15 -1.45
CA GLU A 545 -10.16 2.93 -2.68
C GLU A 545 -10.17 4.19 -3.57
N GLU A 546 -10.52 5.34 -3.00
CA GLU A 546 -10.53 6.62 -3.72
C GLU A 546 -9.13 6.98 -4.25
N SER A 547 -8.08 6.79 -3.44
CA SER A 547 -6.69 6.99 -3.88
C SER A 547 -6.29 6.05 -5.01
N THR A 548 -6.72 4.78 -4.97
CA THR A 548 -6.44 3.82 -6.06
C THR A 548 -7.19 4.18 -7.33
N ASN A 549 -8.45 4.60 -7.22
CA ASN A 549 -9.27 5.03 -8.36
C ASN A 549 -8.69 6.26 -9.04
N ILE A 550 -8.20 7.25 -8.28
CA ILE A 550 -7.48 8.41 -8.83
C ILE A 550 -6.24 7.97 -9.60
N ARG A 551 -5.44 7.04 -9.04
CA ARG A 551 -4.22 6.55 -9.69
C ARG A 551 -4.52 5.75 -10.96
N ILE A 552 -5.57 4.92 -10.95
CA ILE A 552 -6.04 4.20 -12.15
C ILE A 552 -6.50 5.19 -13.21
N GLY A 553 -7.24 6.24 -12.83
CA GLY A 553 -7.66 7.31 -13.73
C GLY A 553 -6.48 7.98 -14.44
N LEU A 554 -5.44 8.37 -13.70
CA LEU A 554 -4.23 8.98 -14.26
C LEU A 554 -3.51 8.04 -15.26
N ILE A 555 -3.40 6.75 -14.94
CA ILE A 555 -2.78 5.77 -15.83
C ILE A 555 -3.61 5.58 -17.11
N MET A 556 -4.94 5.55 -16.98
CA MET A 556 -5.85 5.42 -18.11
C MET A 556 -5.81 6.65 -19.03
N ASP A 557 -5.67 7.85 -18.47
CA ASP A 557 -5.52 9.08 -19.25
C ASP A 557 -4.17 9.12 -19.98
N GLU A 558 -3.08 8.71 -19.33
CA GLU A 558 -1.77 8.59 -19.96
C GLU A 558 -1.79 7.55 -21.11
N PHE A 559 -2.36 6.38 -20.85
CA PHE A 559 -2.52 5.33 -21.86
C PHE A 559 -3.36 5.82 -23.05
N ARG A 560 -4.47 6.53 -22.79
CA ARG A 560 -5.31 7.12 -23.84
C ARG A 560 -4.53 8.14 -24.65
N SER A 561 -3.76 9.02 -24.01
CA SER A 561 -2.92 10.00 -24.70
C SER A 561 -1.86 9.34 -25.58
N GLN A 562 -1.23 8.25 -25.12
CA GLN A 562 -0.27 7.50 -25.91
C GLN A 562 -0.94 6.80 -27.11
N MET A 563 -2.11 6.18 -26.89
CA MET A 563 -2.89 5.55 -27.96
C MET A 563 -3.34 6.55 -29.02
N GLU A 564 -3.77 7.74 -28.62
CA GLU A 564 -4.17 8.81 -29.53
C GLU A 564 -2.97 9.33 -30.35
N SER A 565 -1.79 9.44 -29.73
CA SER A 565 -0.55 9.75 -30.46
C SER A 565 -0.22 8.68 -31.51
N VAL A 566 -0.31 7.39 -31.16
CA VAL A 566 -0.12 6.28 -32.11
C VAL A 566 -1.15 6.32 -33.23
N TYR A 567 -2.41 6.59 -32.91
CA TYR A 567 -3.49 6.73 -33.89
C TYR A 567 -3.20 7.84 -34.91
N ILE A 568 -2.76 9.02 -34.43
CA ILE A 568 -2.37 10.15 -35.29
C ILE A 568 -1.17 9.78 -36.17
N GLN A 569 -0.18 9.07 -35.64
CA GLN A 569 0.97 8.59 -36.42
C GLN A 569 0.55 7.62 -37.52
N VAL A 570 -0.30 6.65 -37.21
CA VAL A 570 -0.85 5.69 -38.20
C VAL A 570 -1.67 6.42 -39.26
N GLN A 571 -2.50 7.40 -38.87
CA GLN A 571 -3.28 8.20 -39.81
C GLN A 571 -2.36 9.04 -40.72
N THR A 572 -1.29 9.61 -40.18
CA THR A 572 -0.29 10.36 -40.95
C THR A 572 0.43 9.45 -41.94
N LEU A 573 0.83 8.24 -41.51
CA LEU A 573 1.49 7.25 -42.35
C LEU A 573 0.56 6.73 -43.46
N ASN A 574 -0.71 6.49 -43.15
CA ASN A 574 -1.74 6.15 -44.13
C ASN A 574 -1.98 7.30 -45.12
N SER A 575 -2.02 8.54 -44.64
CA SER A 575 -2.12 9.73 -45.50
C SER A 575 -0.90 9.86 -46.40
N TRP A 576 0.30 9.55 -45.89
CA TRP A 576 1.52 9.54 -46.69
C TRP A 576 1.46 8.44 -47.75
N GLN A 577 1.06 7.22 -47.39
CA GLN A 577 0.92 6.10 -48.31
C GLN A 577 -0.13 6.35 -49.40
N THR A 578 -1.27 6.96 -49.04
CA THR A 578 -2.34 7.30 -50.00
C THR A 578 -1.97 8.47 -50.91
N ASN A 579 -1.22 9.45 -50.42
CA ASN A 579 -0.72 10.58 -51.23
C ASN A 579 0.53 10.24 -52.06
N PHE A 580 1.37 9.32 -51.60
CA PHE A 580 2.45 8.69 -52.36
C PHE A 580 1.95 7.47 -53.14
N SER A 581 0.67 7.41 -53.49
CA SER A 581 0.23 6.44 -54.47
C SER A 581 0.89 6.82 -55.81
N THR A 582 1.70 5.91 -56.31
CA THR A 582 2.35 6.04 -57.62
C THR A 582 1.32 6.24 -58.74
N GLN A 583 0.04 5.97 -58.50
CA GLN A 583 -1.04 6.13 -59.47
C GLN A 583 -1.24 7.59 -59.94
N GLY A 584 -1.05 8.58 -59.06
CA GLY A 584 -1.08 10.00 -59.43
C GLY A 584 0.15 10.39 -60.26
N LEU A 585 1.34 9.99 -59.79
CA LEU A 585 2.61 10.25 -60.44
C LEU A 585 2.71 9.55 -61.82
N TYR A 586 2.22 8.32 -61.95
CA TYR A 586 2.13 7.60 -63.23
C TYR A 586 1.17 8.31 -64.19
N ARG A 587 0.03 8.81 -63.71
CA ARG A 587 -0.89 9.58 -64.54
C ARG A 587 -0.22 10.86 -65.04
N ASP A 588 0.51 11.57 -64.19
CA ASP A 588 1.21 12.80 -64.57
C ASP A 588 2.39 12.54 -65.51
N MET A 589 3.17 11.49 -65.27
CA MET A 589 4.23 11.06 -66.18
C MET A 589 3.67 10.64 -67.55
N VAL A 590 2.60 9.82 -67.58
CA VAL A 590 1.95 9.39 -68.83
C VAL A 590 1.34 10.59 -69.56
N ASN A 591 0.69 11.51 -68.85
CA ASN A 591 0.16 12.74 -69.45
C ASN A 591 1.28 13.65 -69.98
N HIS A 592 2.40 13.74 -69.27
CA HIS A 592 3.56 14.52 -69.71
C HIS A 592 4.19 13.89 -70.95
N ILE A 593 4.40 12.57 -70.95
CA ILE A 593 4.91 11.80 -72.09
C ILE A 593 3.97 11.97 -73.30
N ASN A 594 2.66 11.82 -73.12
CA ASN A 594 1.67 12.01 -74.20
C ASN A 594 1.57 13.47 -74.68
N ARG A 595 1.91 14.46 -73.84
CA ARG A 595 1.98 15.88 -74.24
C ARG A 595 3.29 16.25 -74.94
N THR A 596 4.39 15.59 -74.60
CA THR A 596 5.74 15.92 -75.09
C THR A 596 6.17 15.06 -76.26
N ILE A 597 5.62 13.86 -76.40
CA ILE A 597 5.64 13.09 -77.64
C ILE A 597 4.55 13.68 -78.54
N PRO A 598 4.88 14.30 -79.67
CA PRO A 598 3.89 14.88 -80.55
C PRO A 598 3.11 13.76 -81.25
N GLU A 599 2.04 13.26 -80.63
CA GLU A 599 1.05 12.38 -81.29
C GLU A 599 0.07 13.19 -82.15
N GLY A 600 0.63 14.07 -82.97
CA GLY A 600 -0.13 14.78 -83.99
C GLY A 600 0.19 14.22 -85.38
N PRO A 601 -0.75 14.23 -86.34
CA PRO A 601 -0.48 13.92 -87.74
C PRO A 601 0.65 14.77 -88.37
N ALA A 602 1.14 15.80 -87.68
CA ALA A 602 2.30 16.60 -88.04
C ALA A 602 3.68 15.95 -87.72
N ALA A 603 3.76 14.95 -86.85
CA ALA A 603 5.01 14.23 -86.55
C ALA A 603 5.23 13.00 -87.45
N VAL A 604 4.15 12.47 -88.05
CA VAL A 604 4.19 11.36 -89.01
C VAL A 604 5.08 11.65 -90.23
N PRO A 605 5.09 12.86 -90.84
CA PRO A 605 6.00 13.20 -91.92
C PRO A 605 7.47 13.18 -91.50
N GLN A 606 7.80 13.64 -90.29
CA GLN A 606 9.19 13.66 -89.79
C GLN A 606 9.70 12.24 -89.48
N ILE A 607 8.86 11.39 -88.89
CA ILE A 607 9.19 9.97 -88.67
C ILE A 607 9.33 9.23 -90.01
N LYS A 608 8.48 9.54 -90.98
CA LYS A 608 8.57 8.97 -92.34
C LYS A 608 9.84 9.43 -93.07
N LEU A 609 10.22 10.70 -92.94
CA LEU A 609 11.45 11.27 -93.49
C LEU A 609 12.70 10.62 -92.87
N LEU A 610 12.72 10.46 -91.55
CA LEU A 610 13.81 9.77 -90.84
C LEU A 610 13.92 8.31 -91.27
N LYS A 611 12.80 7.57 -91.39
CA LYS A 611 12.81 6.20 -91.93
C LYS A 611 13.36 6.14 -93.35
N GLN A 612 13.02 7.12 -94.19
CA GLN A 612 13.51 7.18 -95.57
C GLN A 612 15.02 7.50 -95.62
N GLN A 613 15.52 8.35 -94.73
CA GLN A 613 16.95 8.63 -94.58
C GLN A 613 17.73 7.40 -94.09
N VAL A 614 17.21 6.69 -93.09
CA VAL A 614 17.80 5.45 -92.57
C VAL A 614 17.87 4.40 -93.67
N SER A 615 16.78 4.19 -94.41
CA SER A 615 16.77 3.25 -95.55
C SER A 615 17.79 3.65 -96.63
N GLY A 616 17.94 4.96 -96.92
CA GLY A 616 18.98 5.45 -97.84
C GLY A 616 20.41 5.18 -97.34
N ILE A 617 20.65 5.29 -96.03
CA ILE A 617 21.94 4.96 -95.41
C ILE A 617 22.20 3.45 -95.47
N GLU A 618 21.22 2.62 -95.12
CA GLU A 618 21.33 1.15 -95.20
C GLU A 618 21.63 0.69 -96.63
N THR A 619 20.99 1.29 -97.63
CA THR A 619 21.25 0.97 -99.05
C THR A 619 22.67 1.36 -99.46
N ARG A 620 23.19 2.49 -98.94
CA ARG A 620 24.58 2.93 -99.18
C ARG A 620 25.59 2.04 -98.48
N ILE A 621 25.29 1.57 -97.27
CA ILE A 621 26.13 0.63 -96.52
C ILE A 621 26.17 -0.72 -97.26
N ALA A 622 25.03 -1.24 -97.70
CA ALA A 622 24.97 -2.47 -98.49
C ALA A 622 25.76 -2.36 -99.83
N ALA A 623 25.73 -1.20 -100.48
CA ALA A 623 26.52 -0.92 -101.69
C ALA A 623 28.03 -0.83 -101.40
N TRP A 624 28.42 -0.31 -100.23
CA TRP A 624 29.81 -0.29 -99.77
C TRP A 624 30.32 -1.68 -99.39
N GLU A 625 29.50 -2.49 -98.72
CA GLU A 625 29.84 -3.86 -98.34
C GLU A 625 30.01 -4.78 -99.57
N SER A 626 29.25 -4.53 -100.64
CA SER A 626 29.38 -5.29 -101.89
C SER A 626 30.58 -4.88 -102.76
N THR A 627 31.20 -3.72 -102.53
CA THR A 627 32.41 -3.27 -103.26
C THR A 627 33.73 -3.43 -102.47
N SER A 628 33.67 -3.70 -101.16
CA SER A 628 34.84 -3.74 -100.26
C SER A 628 35.36 -5.16 -99.91
N ASN A 629 34.92 -6.21 -100.61
CA ASN A 629 35.38 -7.58 -100.34
C ASN A 629 36.76 -7.89 -100.96
N LYS A 630 37.83 -7.25 -100.48
CA LYS A 630 39.20 -7.79 -100.52
C LYS A 630 39.64 -8.23 -99.12
N LYS A 631 39.36 -9.51 -98.87
CA LYS A 631 39.84 -10.38 -97.78
C LYS A 631 41.16 -9.91 -97.13
N ARG A 632 41.11 -9.55 -95.84
CA ARG A 632 42.21 -9.85 -94.91
C ARG A 632 41.77 -10.97 -93.98
N LYS A 633 42.32 -12.15 -94.24
CA LYS A 633 42.15 -13.38 -93.46
C LYS A 633 42.86 -13.15 -92.12
N LEU A 634 42.11 -12.92 -91.04
CA LEU A 634 42.66 -12.98 -89.68
C LEU A 634 42.32 -14.34 -89.07
N VAL A 635 43.36 -14.90 -88.46
CA VAL A 635 43.47 -16.27 -87.97
C VAL A 635 42.56 -16.48 -86.76
N SER A 636 41.86 -17.61 -86.77
CA SER A 636 40.99 -18.11 -85.71
C SER A 636 41.75 -18.36 -84.41
N GLY A 637 41.33 -17.74 -83.32
CA GLY A 637 41.76 -18.02 -81.95
C GLY A 637 40.58 -18.47 -81.09
N ASN A 638 40.68 -19.71 -80.60
CA ASN A 638 39.77 -20.37 -79.66
C ASN A 638 39.61 -19.62 -78.32
N ALA A 639 38.39 -19.54 -77.80
CA ALA A 639 38.07 -19.60 -76.36
C ALA A 639 36.55 -19.77 -76.19
N ARG A 640 36.07 -21.01 -76.01
CA ARG A 640 35.80 -21.67 -74.72
C ARG A 640 34.60 -21.07 -73.98
N VAL A 641 33.46 -21.72 -74.22
CA VAL A 641 32.22 -21.68 -73.46
C VAL A 641 32.50 -21.97 -71.99
N VAL A 642 32.07 -21.06 -71.10
CA VAL A 642 31.97 -21.29 -69.66
C VAL A 642 30.51 -21.10 -69.27
N ASN A 643 29.84 -22.21 -69.03
CA ASN A 643 28.59 -22.27 -68.28
C ASN A 643 28.92 -22.11 -66.78
N GLY A 644 28.22 -21.21 -66.09
CA GLY A 644 28.15 -21.17 -64.62
C GLY A 644 26.75 -20.68 -64.26
N HIS A 645 25.84 -21.59 -63.91
CA HIS A 645 25.51 -22.06 -62.56
C HIS A 645 24.71 -21.06 -61.72
N GLN A 646 23.48 -21.48 -61.46
CA GLN A 646 22.42 -20.88 -60.69
C GLN A 646 22.49 -21.52 -59.29
N THR A 647 22.45 -20.72 -58.23
CA THR A 647 22.34 -21.20 -56.84
C THR A 647 21.16 -20.54 -56.16
N ASP A 648 20.53 -21.36 -55.32
CA ASP A 648 19.30 -21.17 -54.54
C ASP A 648 19.19 -19.88 -53.72
#